data_AF-A0A1F3M4S3-F1
#
_entry.id   AF-A0A1F3M4S3-F1
#
_cell.length_a   1.000
_cell.length_b   1.000
_cell.length_c   1.000
_cell.angle_alpha   90.00
_cell.angle_beta   90.00
_cell.angle_gamma   90.00
#
_symmetry.space_group_name_H-M   'P 1'
#
loop_
_entity.id
_entity.type
_entity.pdbx_description
1 polymer ?
#
loop_
_entity_poly.entity_id
_entity_poly.type
_entity_poly.pdbx_seq_one_letter_code
_entity_poly.pdbx_strand_id
1 'polypeptide(L)'
;MMIRQLIFLIVLLITLVVFAYSMRRYFRYFKFTKKHPLGNIGQRLWITIKVALFQEKILRRPLVGLMHALVWWGFIVILFGSAEMVIDGLFGTEKIFFSLGPVYRFFMASGDLFGLVITLAILAFLFRRLFMHVKRFYGPEMKPVSKADANLALAIILVLMVSLLGMNTFYFHWTKSVGGEIMGAYPISQWLAGFLKNVTPEQSLLWYQINWWAHIVLIFIFANILPYSKHFHVFMSVPNVFVSKIKPLGYIENMDSITKEVKLMLDPNAVVNEASGDEGEPERFGVKDVQDLNWINYLNSLSCTECGRCTAVCPANITGKLLSPRKIMMDTRARMKEKGPGMLREGVGFDDGRSLLTNFITEEELWACTMCNACAQECPVNINQPAIILDMRRYLVMEESKAPSGLNSMFANIENNGAPWQFSPEDRMNWAEGLEVPLIADKTEKPEFLFWVSSAGAFDDRYKKVMRAFVGILNHLKVDYAVLGVEESDSGDVARRTGNEMLFQMQALTNIEVLNGYEVKKILTCDPHDFNTLKNEYGDLGGHYEVTHHSQFLQQMIDSGRINPIQGDLANKKITYHDPCYLGRANGEYEAPRSVLNAIPSTKTEMKRNKSFGLCCGAGGGQMFKEAEKGTKEVFIERTEEALATGCDIIATACPFCMTMMTDGIKYKNKEESVKNYDIAELVSMGMGLG
;
A
#
# COMPACT_ATOMS: atom_id res chain seq x y z
N MET A 1 10.89 31.21 -42.48
CA MET A 1 10.62 29.79 -42.17
C MET A 1 10.29 29.05 -43.45
N MET A 2 10.96 27.93 -43.70
CA MET A 2 10.54 27.00 -44.75
C MET A 2 9.15 26.44 -44.42
N ILE A 3 8.35 26.10 -45.43
CA ILE A 3 6.95 25.61 -45.28
C ILE A 3 6.84 24.48 -44.23
N ARG A 4 7.83 23.57 -44.19
CA ARG A 4 7.89 22.46 -43.21
C ARG A 4 7.97 22.93 -41.76
N GLN A 5 8.78 23.95 -41.47
CA GLN A 5 8.90 24.53 -40.13
C GLN A 5 7.59 25.22 -39.72
N LEU A 6 6.91 25.88 -40.67
CA LEU A 6 5.62 26.53 -40.41
C LEU A 6 4.55 25.51 -40.05
N ILE A 7 4.47 24.42 -40.82
CA ILE A 7 3.58 23.30 -40.50
C ILE A 7 3.92 22.73 -39.12
N PHE A 8 5.21 22.48 -38.84
CA PHE A 8 5.65 21.97 -37.55
C PHE A 8 5.24 22.87 -36.38
N LEU A 9 5.51 24.17 -36.49
CA LEU A 9 5.16 25.17 -35.47
C LEU A 9 3.65 25.21 -35.21
N ILE A 10 2.84 25.20 -36.26
CA ILE A 10 1.36 25.21 -36.13
C ILE A 10 0.90 23.95 -35.40
N VAL A 11 1.38 22.77 -35.79
CA VAL A 11 1.01 21.50 -35.14
C VAL A 11 1.45 21.48 -33.68
N LEU A 12 2.68 21.94 -33.38
CA LEU A 12 3.19 22.02 -32.01
C LEU A 12 2.34 23.00 -31.16
N LEU A 13 2.02 24.18 -31.68
CA LEU A 13 1.19 25.16 -30.96
C LEU A 13 -0.20 24.62 -30.66
N ILE A 14 -0.86 23.99 -31.63
CA ILE A 14 -2.15 23.33 -31.41
C ILE A 14 -2.02 22.28 -30.30
N THR A 15 -0.98 21.46 -30.36
CA THR A 15 -0.68 20.41 -29.38
C THR A 15 -0.54 20.98 -27.97
N LEU A 16 0.25 22.04 -27.80
CA LEU A 16 0.50 22.68 -26.51
C LEU A 16 -0.75 23.38 -25.96
N VAL A 17 -1.52 24.06 -26.82
CA VAL A 17 -2.76 24.75 -26.42
C VAL A 17 -3.83 23.75 -25.95
N VAL A 18 -4.06 22.67 -26.71
CA VAL A 18 -5.01 21.62 -26.33
C VAL A 18 -4.57 20.94 -25.03
N PHE A 19 -3.28 20.60 -24.92
CA PHE A 19 -2.74 19.95 -23.72
C PHE A 19 -2.87 20.85 -22.49
N ALA A 20 -2.51 22.13 -22.60
CA ALA A 20 -2.66 23.11 -21.52
C ALA A 20 -4.13 23.29 -21.11
N TYR A 21 -5.06 23.31 -22.06
CA TYR A 21 -6.49 23.37 -21.77
C TYR A 21 -6.97 22.13 -20.99
N SER A 22 -6.59 20.93 -21.41
CA SER A 22 -6.92 19.68 -20.74
C SER A 22 -6.35 19.64 -19.32
N MET A 23 -5.07 20.00 -19.13
CA MET A 23 -4.40 20.01 -17.83
C MET A 23 -4.97 21.06 -16.88
N ARG A 24 -5.29 22.26 -17.38
CA ARG A 24 -5.89 23.35 -16.58
C ARG A 24 -7.17 22.90 -15.87
N ARG A 25 -7.97 22.02 -16.48
CA ARG A 25 -9.16 21.47 -15.83
C ARG A 25 -8.82 20.65 -14.58
N TYR A 26 -7.88 19.71 -14.68
CA TYR A 26 -7.48 18.86 -13.56
C TYR A 26 -6.83 19.66 -12.43
N PHE A 27 -5.95 20.62 -12.76
CA PHE A 27 -5.33 21.49 -11.76
C PHE A 27 -6.34 22.36 -11.01
N ARG A 28 -7.43 22.79 -11.67
CA ARG A 28 -8.47 23.55 -10.99
C ARG A 28 -9.25 22.72 -9.97
N TYR A 29 -9.40 21.40 -10.16
CA TYR A 29 -10.10 20.54 -9.20
C TYR A 29 -9.34 20.36 -7.88
N PHE A 30 -8.01 20.51 -7.86
CA PHE A 30 -7.23 20.51 -6.62
C PHE A 30 -7.61 21.66 -5.67
N LYS A 31 -8.27 22.71 -6.16
CA LYS A 31 -8.75 23.80 -5.30
C LYS A 31 -9.90 23.38 -4.38
N PHE A 32 -10.59 22.30 -4.71
CA PHE A 32 -11.71 21.78 -3.93
C PHE A 32 -11.30 20.71 -2.91
N THR A 33 -10.03 20.30 -2.90
CA THR A 33 -9.54 19.27 -1.98
C THR A 33 -8.92 19.90 -0.74
N LYS A 34 -9.04 19.22 0.41
CA LYS A 34 -8.42 19.63 1.67
C LYS A 34 -6.89 19.68 1.57
N LYS A 35 -6.29 20.59 2.35
CA LYS A 35 -4.83 20.71 2.48
C LYS A 35 -4.28 19.47 3.19
N HIS A 36 -3.06 19.08 2.82
CA HIS A 36 -2.31 18.02 3.51
C HIS A 36 -0.83 18.41 3.51
N PRO A 37 -0.17 18.51 4.67
CA PRO A 37 1.19 18.99 4.76
C PRO A 37 2.21 17.94 4.29
N LEU A 38 3.26 18.40 3.60
CA LEU A 38 4.40 17.55 3.23
C LEU A 38 5.62 17.90 4.08
N GLY A 39 6.02 17.01 4.97
CA GLY A 39 7.32 17.06 5.66
C GLY A 39 8.39 16.20 4.96
N ASN A 40 9.64 16.32 5.39
CA ASN A 40 10.76 15.43 5.06
C ASN A 40 11.04 15.23 3.55
N ILE A 41 11.36 16.33 2.85
CA ILE A 41 11.66 16.32 1.41
C ILE A 41 12.77 15.34 1.04
N GLY A 42 13.86 15.26 1.83
CA GLY A 42 14.99 14.36 1.54
C GLY A 42 14.59 12.88 1.51
N GLN A 43 13.82 12.43 2.50
CA GLN A 43 13.34 11.04 2.56
C GLN A 43 12.40 10.72 1.39
N ARG A 44 11.54 11.68 1.00
CA ARG A 44 10.64 11.55 -0.14
C ARG A 44 11.39 11.44 -1.46
N LEU A 45 12.40 12.28 -1.68
CA LEU A 45 13.29 12.18 -2.84
C LEU A 45 13.94 10.79 -2.91
N TRP A 46 14.42 10.27 -1.77
CA TRP A 46 15.01 8.94 -1.73
C TRP A 46 14.02 7.83 -2.08
N ILE A 47 12.78 7.90 -1.58
CA ILE A 47 11.71 6.97 -1.97
C ILE A 47 11.42 7.08 -3.46
N THR A 48 11.36 8.30 -4.01
CA THR A 48 11.17 8.52 -5.45
C THR A 48 12.28 7.89 -6.27
N ILE A 49 13.55 8.05 -5.88
CA ILE A 49 14.68 7.41 -6.57
C ILE A 49 14.53 5.89 -6.53
N LYS A 50 14.28 5.30 -5.35
CA LYS A 50 14.12 3.84 -5.21
C LYS A 50 12.97 3.27 -6.04
N VAL A 51 11.82 3.94 -6.04
CA VAL A 51 10.62 3.42 -6.70
C VAL A 51 10.57 3.79 -8.18
N ALA A 52 10.88 5.04 -8.56
CA ALA A 52 10.79 5.50 -9.94
C ALA A 52 12.03 5.20 -10.77
N LEU A 53 13.24 5.31 -10.21
CA LEU A 53 14.49 5.03 -10.94
C LEU A 53 14.88 3.56 -10.82
N PHE A 54 14.96 3.02 -9.60
CA PHE A 54 15.34 1.62 -9.35
C PHE A 54 14.18 0.62 -9.48
N GLN A 55 12.96 1.08 -9.75
CA GLN A 55 11.81 0.23 -10.08
C GLN A 55 11.47 -0.80 -8.99
N GLU A 56 11.79 -0.52 -7.72
CA GLU A 56 11.70 -1.46 -6.58
C GLU A 56 10.33 -2.16 -6.51
N LYS A 57 9.23 -1.40 -6.60
CA LYS A 57 7.86 -1.93 -6.53
C LYS A 57 7.47 -2.73 -7.78
N ILE A 58 7.97 -2.34 -8.96
CA ILE A 58 7.67 -3.01 -10.22
C ILE A 58 8.34 -4.39 -10.25
N LEU A 59 9.60 -4.48 -9.79
CA LEU A 59 10.45 -5.67 -9.76
C LEU A 59 10.03 -6.73 -8.73
N ARG A 60 9.09 -6.42 -7.81
CA ARG A 60 8.41 -7.44 -6.97
C ARG A 60 7.77 -8.58 -7.78
N ARG A 61 7.54 -8.38 -9.09
CA ARG A 61 7.19 -9.43 -10.06
C ARG A 61 8.32 -9.54 -11.09
N PRO A 62 9.36 -10.35 -10.88
CA PRO A 62 10.64 -10.23 -11.59
C PRO A 62 10.52 -10.21 -13.12
N LEU A 63 9.84 -11.20 -13.72
CA LEU A 63 9.75 -11.33 -15.18
C LEU A 63 9.00 -10.15 -15.84
N VAL A 64 7.72 -9.97 -15.50
CA VAL A 64 6.89 -8.91 -16.09
C VAL A 64 7.33 -7.52 -15.63
N GLY A 65 7.88 -7.43 -14.42
CA GLY A 65 8.43 -6.22 -13.85
C GLY A 65 9.67 -5.75 -14.59
N LEU A 66 10.61 -6.64 -14.90
CA LEU A 66 11.80 -6.30 -15.68
C LEU A 66 11.42 -5.81 -17.08
N MET A 67 10.49 -6.48 -17.77
CA MET A 67 9.99 -6.01 -19.07
C MET A 67 9.42 -4.59 -18.98
N HIS A 68 8.64 -4.30 -17.93
CA HIS A 68 8.08 -2.96 -17.72
C HIS A 68 9.16 -1.93 -17.37
N ALA A 69 10.15 -2.30 -16.54
CA ALA A 69 11.27 -1.44 -16.17
C ALA A 69 12.13 -1.07 -17.38
N LEU A 70 12.40 -2.03 -18.27
CA LEU A 70 13.10 -1.79 -19.55
C LEU A 70 12.34 -0.82 -20.44
N VAL A 71 11.00 -0.90 -20.47
CA VAL A 71 10.18 0.07 -21.20
C VAL A 71 10.33 1.47 -20.61
N TRP A 72 10.27 1.61 -19.28
CA TRP A 72 10.44 2.89 -18.60
C TRP A 72 11.83 3.51 -18.82
N TRP A 73 12.90 2.75 -18.61
CA TRP A 73 14.27 3.21 -18.84
C TRP A 73 14.52 3.53 -20.31
N GLY A 74 13.98 2.73 -21.22
CA GLY A 74 14.07 2.99 -22.65
C GLY A 74 13.37 4.29 -23.04
N PHE A 75 12.19 4.59 -22.48
CA PHE A 75 11.54 5.88 -22.69
C PHE A 75 12.36 7.06 -22.16
N ILE A 76 13.02 6.93 -21.01
CA ILE A 76 13.92 7.98 -20.49
C ILE A 76 15.05 8.27 -21.49
N VAL A 77 15.65 7.23 -22.08
CA VAL A 77 16.70 7.39 -23.09
C VAL A 77 16.14 8.01 -24.38
N ILE A 78 15.00 7.53 -24.87
CA ILE A 78 14.38 8.00 -26.12
C ILE A 78 13.91 9.46 -26.01
N LEU A 79 13.52 9.93 -24.81
CA LEU A 79 13.14 11.34 -24.59
C LEU A 79 14.24 12.33 -24.99
N PHE A 80 15.51 11.95 -24.88
CA PHE A 80 16.63 12.75 -25.39
C PHE A 80 16.52 12.97 -26.91
N GLY A 81 16.27 11.91 -27.68
CA GLY A 81 16.06 11.99 -29.12
C GLY A 81 14.76 12.70 -29.49
N SER A 82 13.69 12.51 -28.73
CA SER A 82 12.43 13.25 -28.94
C SER A 82 12.59 14.76 -28.72
N ALA A 83 13.40 15.17 -27.73
CA ALA A 83 13.73 16.58 -27.51
C ALA A 83 14.52 17.17 -28.69
N GLU A 84 15.52 16.44 -29.22
CA GLU A 84 16.25 16.81 -30.43
C GLU A 84 15.28 17.01 -31.61
N MET A 85 14.37 16.06 -31.86
CA MET A 85 13.40 16.15 -32.96
C MET A 85 12.51 17.39 -32.88
N VAL A 86 12.11 17.83 -31.67
CA VAL A 86 11.31 19.06 -31.51
C VAL A 86 12.11 20.29 -31.89
N ILE A 87 13.38 20.36 -31.48
CA ILE A 87 14.28 21.48 -31.79
C ILE A 87 14.57 21.51 -33.30
N ASP A 88 14.91 20.37 -33.89
CA ASP A 88 15.15 20.22 -35.32
C ASP A 88 13.92 20.60 -36.16
N GLY A 89 12.73 20.21 -35.73
CA GLY A 89 11.48 20.58 -36.40
C GLY A 89 11.20 22.09 -36.40
N LEU A 90 11.55 22.79 -35.31
CA LEU A 90 11.36 24.23 -35.18
C LEU A 90 12.38 25.05 -35.98
N PHE A 91 13.66 24.71 -35.85
CA PHE A 91 14.75 25.49 -36.42
C PHE A 91 15.20 24.98 -37.80
N GLY A 92 14.70 23.82 -38.25
CA GLY A 92 15.16 23.14 -39.47
C GLY A 92 16.61 22.73 -39.41
N THR A 93 17.13 22.51 -38.20
CA THR A 93 18.44 21.90 -37.99
C THR A 93 18.34 20.40 -38.22
N GLU A 94 19.49 19.74 -38.39
CA GLU A 94 19.57 18.28 -38.42
C GLU A 94 20.52 17.82 -37.32
N LYS A 95 19.98 17.07 -36.34
CA LYS A 95 20.74 16.47 -35.24
C LYS A 95 21.56 17.48 -34.45
N ILE A 96 20.90 18.51 -33.94
CA ILE A 96 21.55 19.64 -33.24
C ILE A 96 22.44 19.19 -32.06
N PHE A 97 22.17 18.04 -31.44
CA PHE A 97 22.98 17.52 -30.33
C PHE A 97 24.20 16.71 -30.77
N PHE A 98 24.45 16.55 -32.07
CA PHE A 98 25.63 15.85 -32.60
C PHE A 98 26.95 16.42 -32.05
N SER A 99 27.00 17.72 -31.76
CA SER A 99 28.15 18.41 -31.15
C SER A 99 28.58 17.85 -29.79
N LEU A 100 27.73 17.07 -29.09
CA LEU A 100 28.09 16.39 -27.83
C LEU A 100 29.00 15.16 -28.03
N GLY A 101 29.32 14.80 -29.27
CA GLY A 101 30.34 13.81 -29.60
C GLY A 101 30.03 12.40 -29.04
N PRO A 102 30.90 11.79 -28.21
CA PRO A 102 30.68 10.44 -27.68
C PRO A 102 29.38 10.27 -26.89
N VAL A 103 28.95 11.30 -26.16
CA VAL A 103 27.71 11.27 -25.38
C VAL A 103 26.51 11.14 -26.30
N TYR A 104 26.47 11.91 -27.39
CA TYR A 104 25.42 11.80 -28.41
C TYR A 104 25.37 10.39 -29.01
N ARG A 105 26.53 9.85 -29.40
CA ARG A 105 26.62 8.49 -29.97
C ARG A 105 26.09 7.44 -28.99
N PHE A 106 26.38 7.56 -27.71
CA PHE A 106 25.85 6.67 -26.68
C PHE A 106 24.32 6.74 -26.58
N PHE A 107 23.73 7.94 -26.53
CA PHE A 107 22.28 8.11 -26.48
C PHE A 107 21.59 7.60 -27.73
N MET A 108 22.13 7.86 -28.92
CA MET A 108 21.55 7.36 -30.17
C MET A 108 21.65 5.83 -30.27
N ALA A 109 22.79 5.23 -29.92
CA ALA A 109 22.94 3.77 -29.92
C ALA A 109 22.00 3.11 -28.91
N SER A 110 21.89 3.68 -27.71
CA SER A 110 21.02 3.19 -26.66
C SER A 110 19.56 3.33 -27.04
N GLY A 111 19.14 4.49 -27.58
CA GLY A 111 17.78 4.72 -28.05
C GLY A 111 17.38 3.79 -29.18
N ASP A 112 18.30 3.51 -30.12
CA ASP A 112 18.10 2.55 -31.21
C ASP A 112 17.90 1.11 -30.68
N LEU A 113 18.75 0.69 -29.74
CA LEU A 113 18.60 -0.60 -29.05
C LEU A 113 17.28 -0.70 -28.27
N PHE A 114 16.95 0.34 -27.49
CA PHE A 114 15.72 0.38 -26.72
C PHE A 114 14.48 0.41 -27.62
N GLY A 115 14.54 0.99 -28.82
CA GLY A 115 13.48 0.90 -29.82
C GLY A 115 13.07 -0.55 -30.12
N LEU A 116 14.05 -1.45 -30.28
CA LEU A 116 13.79 -2.88 -30.47
C LEU A 116 13.30 -3.54 -29.18
N VAL A 117 13.95 -3.29 -28.05
CA VAL A 117 13.58 -3.88 -26.75
C VAL A 117 12.13 -3.55 -26.39
N ILE A 118 11.73 -2.28 -26.54
CA ILE A 118 10.37 -1.82 -26.29
C ILE A 118 9.40 -2.46 -27.28
N THR A 119 9.75 -2.53 -28.58
CA THR A 119 8.92 -3.21 -29.59
C THR A 119 8.58 -4.64 -29.15
N LEU A 120 9.59 -5.42 -28.77
CA LEU A 120 9.42 -6.80 -28.31
C LEU A 120 8.60 -6.88 -27.01
N ALA A 121 8.87 -6.00 -26.04
CA ALA A 121 8.13 -5.97 -24.78
C ALA A 121 6.63 -5.63 -24.99
N ILE A 122 6.34 -4.69 -25.88
CA ILE A 122 4.96 -4.25 -26.18
C ILE A 122 4.22 -5.33 -26.96
N LEU A 123 4.87 -6.01 -27.91
CA LEU A 123 4.30 -7.19 -28.58
C LEU A 123 3.93 -8.28 -27.57
N ALA A 124 4.81 -8.56 -26.61
CA ALA A 124 4.53 -9.51 -25.55
C ALA A 124 3.39 -9.05 -24.61
N PHE A 125 3.31 -7.75 -24.29
CA PHE A 125 2.20 -7.20 -23.49
C PHE A 125 0.87 -7.22 -24.23
N LEU A 126 0.85 -6.91 -25.53
CA LEU A 126 -0.31 -7.04 -26.40
C LEU A 126 -0.75 -8.49 -26.49
N PHE A 127 0.19 -9.42 -26.73
CA PHE A 127 -0.10 -10.85 -26.77
C PHE A 127 -0.74 -11.33 -25.46
N ARG A 128 -0.11 -10.99 -24.32
CA ARG A 128 -0.63 -11.31 -22.99
C ARG A 128 -2.03 -10.73 -22.74
N ARG A 129 -2.40 -9.63 -23.40
CA ARG A 129 -3.68 -8.96 -23.19
C ARG A 129 -4.79 -9.42 -24.12
N LEU A 130 -4.43 -9.75 -25.36
CA LEU A 130 -5.38 -10.17 -26.39
C LEU A 130 -5.63 -11.68 -26.34
N PHE A 131 -4.63 -12.48 -25.97
CA PHE A 131 -4.71 -13.94 -26.05
C PHE A 131 -4.67 -14.64 -24.68
N MET A 132 -4.10 -14.04 -23.63
CA MET A 132 -4.07 -14.67 -22.30
C MET A 132 -5.19 -14.13 -21.39
N HIS A 133 -5.95 -15.04 -20.78
CA HIS A 133 -6.99 -14.66 -19.82
C HIS A 133 -6.41 -14.38 -18.42
N VAL A 134 -5.98 -13.14 -18.19
CA VAL A 134 -5.42 -12.71 -16.89
C VAL A 134 -6.53 -12.19 -15.98
N LYS A 135 -6.94 -12.95 -14.94
CA LYS A 135 -8.06 -12.63 -14.02
C LYS A 135 -8.13 -11.16 -13.59
N ARG A 136 -7.01 -10.57 -13.14
CA ARG A 136 -6.99 -9.17 -12.65
C ARG A 136 -7.27 -8.09 -13.72
N PHE A 137 -7.28 -8.42 -15.01
CA PHE A 137 -7.69 -7.50 -16.08
C PHE A 137 -9.21 -7.48 -16.30
N TYR A 138 -9.92 -8.31 -15.55
CA TYR A 138 -11.36 -8.40 -15.49
C TYR A 138 -11.80 -8.05 -14.06
N GLY A 139 -13.07 -7.69 -13.91
CA GLY A 139 -13.66 -7.20 -12.67
C GLY A 139 -14.87 -6.32 -13.00
N PRO A 140 -15.82 -6.15 -12.06
CA PRO A 140 -17.01 -5.33 -12.27
C PRO A 140 -16.68 -3.86 -12.60
N GLU A 141 -15.53 -3.35 -12.13
CA GLU A 141 -15.06 -2.00 -12.40
C GLU A 141 -14.45 -1.82 -13.81
N MET A 142 -14.10 -2.92 -14.50
CA MET A 142 -13.35 -2.87 -15.76
C MET A 142 -14.27 -2.74 -16.98
N LYS A 143 -14.63 -1.49 -17.30
CA LYS A 143 -15.48 -1.14 -18.46
C LYS A 143 -14.80 -1.44 -19.80
N PRO A 144 -15.57 -1.65 -20.90
CA PRO A 144 -15.01 -1.86 -22.24
C PRO A 144 -14.04 -0.76 -22.69
N VAL A 145 -14.36 0.50 -22.36
CA VAL A 145 -13.51 1.66 -22.64
C VAL A 145 -12.15 1.53 -21.95
N SER A 146 -12.11 1.10 -20.68
CA SER A 146 -10.86 0.85 -19.97
C SER A 146 -10.04 -0.22 -20.69
N LYS A 147 -10.63 -1.28 -21.23
CA LYS A 147 -9.88 -2.31 -21.98
C LYS A 147 -9.34 -1.76 -23.30
N ALA A 148 -10.18 -1.07 -24.06
CA ALA A 148 -9.82 -0.45 -25.34
C ALA A 148 -8.68 0.56 -25.18
N ASP A 149 -8.74 1.42 -24.16
CA ASP A 149 -7.76 2.45 -23.87
C ASP A 149 -6.33 1.88 -23.68
N ALA A 150 -6.21 0.72 -23.04
CA ALA A 150 -4.89 0.08 -22.93
C ALA A 150 -4.37 -0.48 -24.25
N ASN A 151 -5.25 -1.12 -25.02
CA ASN A 151 -4.86 -1.69 -26.31
C ASN A 151 -4.45 -0.57 -27.25
N LEU A 152 -5.17 0.55 -27.23
CA LEU A 152 -4.83 1.75 -27.96
C LEU A 152 -3.48 2.32 -27.54
N ALA A 153 -3.23 2.49 -26.23
CA ALA A 153 -1.94 2.98 -25.75
C ALA A 153 -0.78 2.07 -26.18
N LEU A 154 -0.92 0.74 -26.03
CA LEU A 154 0.11 -0.21 -26.47
C LEU A 154 0.31 -0.20 -28.00
N ALA A 155 -0.77 -0.07 -28.79
CA ALA A 155 -0.67 0.03 -30.24
C ALA A 155 0.02 1.32 -30.68
N ILE A 156 -0.31 2.46 -30.06
CA ILE A 156 0.37 3.74 -30.31
C ILE A 156 1.86 3.62 -29.98
N ILE A 157 2.22 3.05 -28.83
CA ILE A 157 3.62 2.84 -28.47
C ILE A 157 4.33 1.94 -29.47
N LEU A 158 3.67 0.87 -29.94
CA LEU A 158 4.25 -0.01 -30.96
C LEU A 158 4.54 0.77 -32.27
N VAL A 159 3.59 1.58 -32.73
CA VAL A 159 3.77 2.42 -33.93
C VAL A 159 4.85 3.47 -33.71
N LEU A 160 4.96 4.06 -32.50
CA LEU A 160 6.05 4.96 -32.13
C LEU A 160 7.41 4.25 -32.24
N MET A 161 7.56 3.02 -31.75
CA MET A 161 8.83 2.30 -31.83
C MET A 161 9.17 1.87 -33.26
N VAL A 162 8.18 1.42 -34.02
CA VAL A 162 8.36 1.06 -35.44
C VAL A 162 8.75 2.28 -36.27
N SER A 163 8.10 3.42 -36.07
CA SER A 163 8.46 4.66 -36.76
C SER A 163 9.83 5.19 -36.34
N LEU A 164 10.22 5.05 -35.07
CA LEU A 164 11.57 5.40 -34.59
C LEU A 164 12.65 4.54 -35.28
N LEU A 165 12.49 3.22 -35.26
CA LEU A 165 13.43 2.29 -35.91
C LEU A 165 13.42 2.49 -37.43
N GLY A 166 12.25 2.73 -38.04
CA GLY A 166 12.14 3.04 -39.46
C GLY A 166 12.91 4.29 -39.81
N MET A 167 12.69 5.38 -39.08
CA MET A 167 13.42 6.65 -39.25
C MET A 167 14.94 6.44 -39.17
N ASN A 168 15.44 5.78 -38.13
CA ASN A 168 16.88 5.52 -37.96
C ASN A 168 17.44 4.63 -39.08
N THR A 169 16.70 3.60 -39.50
CA THR A 169 17.12 2.64 -40.55
C THR A 169 17.23 3.31 -41.90
N PHE A 170 16.21 4.08 -42.30
CA PHE A 170 16.20 4.78 -43.58
C PHE A 170 17.17 5.97 -43.60
N TYR A 171 17.38 6.65 -42.46
CA TYR A 171 18.46 7.62 -42.31
C TYR A 171 19.81 6.97 -42.56
N PHE A 172 20.13 5.87 -41.87
CA PHE A 172 21.41 5.16 -42.02
C PHE A 172 21.64 4.70 -43.47
N HIS A 173 20.62 4.09 -44.08
CA HIS A 173 20.69 3.60 -45.46
C HIS A 173 20.89 4.74 -46.46
N TRP A 174 20.12 5.82 -46.34
CA TRP A 174 20.22 7.00 -47.20
C TRP A 174 21.61 7.63 -47.11
N THR A 175 22.05 7.98 -45.90
CA THR A 175 23.34 8.65 -45.67
C THR A 175 24.50 7.84 -46.21
N LYS A 176 24.50 6.51 -46.01
CA LYS A 176 25.53 5.64 -46.58
C LYS A 176 25.48 5.57 -48.11
N SER A 177 24.29 5.54 -48.69
CA SER A 177 24.10 5.44 -50.14
C SER A 177 24.56 6.70 -50.88
N VAL A 178 24.52 7.87 -50.24
CA VAL A 178 25.02 9.14 -50.79
C VAL A 178 26.45 9.47 -50.35
N GLY A 179 27.13 8.59 -49.61
CA GLY A 179 28.50 8.78 -49.13
C GLY A 179 28.65 9.84 -48.02
N GLY A 180 27.57 10.16 -47.30
CA GLY A 180 27.57 11.12 -46.20
C GLY A 180 28.12 10.55 -44.88
N GLU A 181 28.47 11.45 -43.96
CA GLU A 181 28.86 11.08 -42.60
C GLU A 181 27.64 10.71 -41.76
N ILE A 182 27.72 9.56 -41.07
CA ILE A 182 26.66 9.09 -40.18
C ILE A 182 26.78 9.82 -38.83
N MET A 183 25.80 10.67 -38.54
CA MET A 183 25.74 11.42 -37.29
C MET A 183 25.03 10.59 -36.21
N GLY A 184 25.82 9.86 -35.42
CA GLY A 184 25.35 9.02 -34.32
C GLY A 184 25.79 7.56 -34.46
N ALA A 185 25.19 6.68 -33.66
CA ALA A 185 25.40 5.24 -33.73
C ALA A 185 24.04 4.52 -33.70
N TYR A 186 23.86 3.54 -34.58
CA TYR A 186 22.56 2.93 -34.88
C TYR A 186 22.70 1.41 -35.08
N PRO A 187 23.08 0.65 -34.04
CA PRO A 187 23.46 -0.76 -34.21
C PRO A 187 22.32 -1.63 -34.76
N ILE A 188 21.09 -1.42 -34.31
CA ILE A 188 19.92 -2.18 -34.77
C ILE A 188 19.50 -1.72 -36.14
N SER A 189 19.41 -0.41 -36.33
CA SER A 189 19.03 0.17 -37.62
C SER A 189 20.05 -0.08 -38.73
N GLN A 190 21.33 -0.19 -38.41
CA GLN A 190 22.36 -0.64 -39.35
C GLN A 190 22.11 -2.08 -39.80
N TRP A 191 21.78 -2.97 -38.87
CA TRP A 191 21.43 -4.35 -39.18
C TRP A 191 20.17 -4.43 -40.06
N LEU A 192 19.13 -3.67 -39.70
CA LEU A 192 17.89 -3.57 -40.50
C LEU A 192 18.14 -2.98 -41.90
N ALA A 193 19.03 -1.99 -42.02
CA ALA A 193 19.37 -1.38 -43.31
C ALA A 193 20.04 -2.38 -44.27
N GLY A 194 20.68 -3.42 -43.76
CA GLY A 194 21.24 -4.51 -44.56
C GLY A 194 20.20 -5.28 -45.39
N PHE A 195 18.92 -5.19 -45.04
CA PHE A 195 17.82 -5.79 -45.79
C PHE A 195 17.25 -4.87 -46.90
N LEU A 196 17.68 -3.60 -46.98
CA LEU A 196 17.15 -2.60 -47.92
C LEU A 196 17.87 -2.55 -49.27
N LYS A 197 18.48 -3.66 -49.72
CA LYS A 197 19.37 -3.71 -50.90
C LYS A 197 18.76 -3.17 -52.20
N ASN A 198 17.44 -3.21 -52.35
CA ASN A 198 16.72 -2.77 -53.56
C ASN A 198 16.04 -1.40 -53.40
N VAL A 199 16.33 -0.66 -52.33
CA VAL A 199 15.73 0.66 -52.07
C VAL A 199 16.68 1.76 -52.56
N THR A 200 16.18 2.69 -53.37
CA THR A 200 17.01 3.80 -53.89
C THR A 200 17.30 4.84 -52.81
N PRO A 201 18.31 5.71 -52.99
CA PRO A 201 18.57 6.82 -52.06
C PRO A 201 17.35 7.74 -51.90
N GLU A 202 16.63 8.04 -52.99
CA GLU A 202 15.44 8.91 -52.98
C GLU A 202 14.29 8.27 -52.20
N GLN A 203 14.08 6.95 -52.39
CA GLN A 203 13.10 6.19 -51.62
C GLN A 203 13.48 6.15 -50.12
N SER A 204 14.77 6.01 -49.81
CA SER A 204 15.26 6.01 -48.44
C SER A 204 15.02 7.37 -47.77
N LEU A 205 15.31 8.47 -48.47
CA LEU A 205 15.02 9.82 -47.98
C LEU A 205 13.52 10.05 -47.76
N LEU A 206 12.67 9.57 -48.68
CA LEU A 206 11.22 9.66 -48.55
C LEU A 206 10.73 8.91 -47.31
N TRP A 207 11.14 7.65 -47.13
CA TRP A 207 10.74 6.84 -45.98
C TRP A 207 11.30 7.37 -44.66
N TYR A 208 12.50 7.93 -44.65
CA TYR A 208 13.03 8.66 -43.50
C TYR A 208 12.10 9.81 -43.10
N GLN A 209 11.71 10.66 -44.06
CA GLN A 209 10.82 11.80 -43.81
C GLN A 209 9.42 11.36 -43.35
N ILE A 210 8.85 10.30 -43.97
CA ILE A 210 7.55 9.75 -43.57
C ILE A 210 7.61 9.26 -42.12
N ASN A 211 8.63 8.47 -41.77
CA ASN A 211 8.76 7.94 -40.42
C ASN A 211 9.03 9.05 -39.39
N TRP A 212 9.84 10.06 -39.72
CA TRP A 212 10.08 11.22 -38.86
C TRP A 212 8.78 11.98 -38.55
N TRP A 213 7.99 12.31 -39.58
CA TRP A 213 6.71 13.00 -39.41
C TRP A 213 5.68 12.14 -38.69
N ALA A 214 5.58 10.85 -39.05
CA ALA A 214 4.68 9.91 -38.39
C ALA A 214 5.00 9.81 -36.90
N HIS A 215 6.28 9.71 -36.53
CA HIS A 215 6.72 9.61 -35.15
C HIS A 215 6.36 10.85 -34.34
N ILE A 216 6.76 12.04 -34.79
CA ILE A 216 6.58 13.27 -34.01
C ILE A 216 5.11 13.70 -33.90
N VAL A 217 4.33 13.55 -34.98
CA VAL A 217 2.88 13.82 -34.96
C VAL A 217 2.17 12.82 -34.04
N LEU A 218 2.60 11.55 -34.03
CA LEU A 218 2.02 10.56 -33.13
C LEU A 218 2.36 10.84 -31.66
N ILE A 219 3.56 11.36 -31.35
CA ILE A 219 3.89 11.86 -30.00
C ILE A 219 2.91 12.96 -29.58
N PHE A 220 2.67 13.94 -30.45
CA PHE A 220 1.76 15.06 -30.18
C PHE A 220 0.30 14.63 -29.98
N ILE A 221 -0.19 13.72 -30.82
CA ILE A 221 -1.52 13.12 -30.66
C ILE A 221 -1.58 12.36 -29.34
N PHE A 222 -0.58 11.52 -29.05
CA PHE A 222 -0.58 10.71 -27.84
C PHE A 222 -0.57 11.60 -26.60
N ALA A 223 0.28 12.63 -26.54
CA ALA A 223 0.34 13.59 -25.44
C ALA A 223 -1.02 14.21 -25.09
N ASN A 224 -1.87 14.50 -26.08
CA ASN A 224 -3.22 15.05 -25.88
C ASN A 224 -4.27 14.00 -25.50
N ILE A 225 -4.05 12.72 -25.84
CA ILE A 225 -4.87 11.60 -25.38
C ILE A 225 -4.57 11.27 -23.90
N LEU A 226 -3.32 11.45 -23.46
CA LEU A 226 -2.85 11.01 -22.15
C LEU A 226 -3.76 11.44 -20.98
N PRO A 227 -4.14 12.71 -20.79
CA PRO A 227 -4.95 13.16 -19.65
C PRO A 227 -6.30 12.44 -19.48
N TYR A 228 -6.85 11.92 -20.58
CA TYR A 228 -8.15 11.24 -20.62
C TYR A 228 -8.03 9.72 -20.52
N SER A 229 -6.83 9.18 -20.75
CA SER A 229 -6.51 7.76 -20.67
C SER A 229 -6.06 7.34 -19.27
N LYS A 230 -5.90 6.02 -19.08
CA LYS A 230 -5.14 5.48 -17.94
C LYS A 230 -3.63 5.59 -18.13
N HIS A 231 -3.15 5.82 -19.36
CA HIS A 231 -1.71 6.02 -19.59
C HIS A 231 -1.22 7.36 -19.04
N PHE A 232 -2.13 8.22 -18.56
CA PHE A 232 -1.79 9.41 -17.77
C PHE A 232 -0.86 9.14 -16.59
N HIS A 233 -0.84 7.91 -16.07
CA HIS A 233 0.08 7.51 -15.02
C HIS A 233 1.55 7.79 -15.38
N VAL A 234 1.94 7.82 -16.67
CA VAL A 234 3.32 8.14 -17.06
C VAL A 234 3.76 9.52 -16.51
N PHE A 235 2.84 10.48 -16.43
CA PHE A 235 3.11 11.81 -15.85
C PHE A 235 2.89 11.85 -14.34
N MET A 236 1.85 11.17 -13.85
CA MET A 236 1.43 11.32 -12.45
C MET A 236 2.15 10.38 -11.48
N SER A 237 2.74 9.28 -11.97
CA SER A 237 3.37 8.25 -11.11
C SER A 237 4.54 8.81 -10.28
N VAL A 238 5.45 9.58 -10.89
CA VAL A 238 6.62 10.12 -10.20
C VAL A 238 6.23 11.15 -9.12
N PRO A 239 5.37 12.15 -9.43
CA PRO A 239 4.79 13.02 -8.40
C PRO A 239 4.06 12.24 -7.29
N ASN A 240 3.30 11.20 -7.63
CA ASN A 240 2.57 10.40 -6.65
C ASN A 240 3.50 9.69 -5.67
N VAL A 241 4.57 9.09 -6.19
CA VAL A 241 5.58 8.42 -5.36
C VAL A 241 6.27 9.43 -4.44
N PHE A 242 6.57 10.63 -4.92
CA PHE A 242 7.17 11.69 -4.08
C PHE A 242 6.28 12.07 -2.89
N VAL A 243 4.97 12.17 -3.11
CA VAL A 243 4.02 12.54 -2.05
C VAL A 243 3.58 11.33 -1.21
N SER A 244 4.03 10.13 -1.55
CA SER A 244 3.64 8.90 -0.85
C SER A 244 4.05 8.89 0.62
N LYS A 245 3.41 8.02 1.39
CA LYS A 245 3.58 7.93 2.84
C LYS A 245 5.02 7.52 3.20
N ILE A 246 5.61 8.26 4.15
CA ILE A 246 6.95 7.98 4.70
C ILE A 246 6.90 7.15 5.99
N LYS A 247 5.82 7.31 6.77
CA LYS A 247 5.56 6.52 7.98
C LYS A 247 5.16 5.08 7.61
N PRO A 248 5.31 4.11 8.52
CA PRO A 248 5.00 2.70 8.24
C PRO A 248 3.55 2.49 7.79
N LEU A 249 3.26 1.41 7.05
CA LEU A 249 1.95 1.25 6.41
C LEU A 249 0.79 1.19 7.41
N GLY A 250 1.00 0.57 8.58
CA GLY A 250 -0.02 0.45 9.64
C GLY A 250 -0.25 1.70 10.48
N TYR A 251 0.53 2.76 10.30
CA TYR A 251 0.33 4.03 11.00
C TYR A 251 -0.94 4.75 10.51
N ILE A 252 -1.68 5.41 11.40
CA ILE A 252 -2.83 6.25 11.04
C ILE A 252 -2.58 7.67 11.56
N GLU A 253 -2.87 8.68 10.73
CA GLU A 253 -2.78 10.09 11.14
C GLU A 253 -3.93 10.45 12.08
N ASN A 254 -3.61 11.16 13.16
CA ASN A 254 -4.60 11.73 14.08
C ASN A 254 -5.44 12.80 13.37
N MET A 255 -6.65 13.02 13.87
CA MET A 255 -7.48 14.15 13.45
C MET A 255 -7.31 15.27 14.47
N ASP A 256 -6.65 16.36 14.07
CA ASP A 256 -6.28 17.47 14.96
C ASP A 256 -7.49 18.10 15.66
N SER A 257 -8.66 18.15 14.99
CA SER A 257 -9.91 18.63 15.56
C SER A 257 -10.33 17.80 16.77
N ILE A 258 -10.34 16.46 16.62
CA ILE A 258 -10.66 15.51 17.69
C ILE A 258 -9.60 15.55 18.78
N THR A 259 -8.32 15.69 18.44
CA THR A 259 -7.24 15.77 19.44
C THR A 259 -7.37 16.96 20.36
N LYS A 260 -7.80 18.11 19.84
CA LYS A 260 -8.08 19.28 20.69
C LYS A 260 -9.27 19.03 21.61
N GLU A 261 -10.36 18.49 21.05
CA GLU A 261 -11.59 18.22 21.80
C GLU A 261 -11.38 17.21 22.92
N VAL A 262 -10.77 16.06 22.64
CA VAL A 262 -10.52 15.03 23.66
C VAL A 262 -9.57 15.53 24.75
N LYS A 263 -8.52 16.29 24.40
CA LYS A 263 -7.63 16.90 25.40
C LYS A 263 -8.36 17.90 26.30
N LEU A 264 -9.31 18.66 25.76
CA LEU A 264 -10.15 19.57 26.56
C LEU A 264 -11.10 18.80 27.48
N MET A 265 -11.68 17.69 27.01
CA MET A 265 -12.56 16.83 27.84
C MET A 265 -11.81 16.18 29.01
N LEU A 266 -10.53 15.85 28.82
CA LEU A 266 -9.69 15.20 29.83
C LEU A 266 -8.96 16.19 30.75
N ASP A 267 -8.93 17.50 30.45
CA ASP A 267 -8.26 18.49 31.30
C ASP A 267 -9.18 18.96 32.44
N PRO A 268 -8.92 18.57 33.71
CA PRO A 268 -9.76 18.97 34.84
C PRO A 268 -9.69 20.48 35.13
N ASN A 269 -8.72 21.20 34.56
CA ASN A 269 -8.56 22.66 34.68
C ASN A 269 -9.05 23.42 33.44
N ALA A 270 -9.61 22.74 32.45
CA ALA A 270 -10.18 23.40 31.28
C ALA A 270 -11.34 24.31 31.71
N VAL A 271 -11.09 25.62 31.71
CA VAL A 271 -12.18 26.60 31.81
C VAL A 271 -12.98 26.47 30.52
N VAL A 272 -14.23 25.99 30.64
CA VAL A 272 -15.22 26.02 29.56
C VAL A 272 -15.56 27.50 29.33
N ASN A 273 -14.66 28.21 28.66
CA ASN A 273 -14.98 29.52 28.12
C ASN A 273 -16.00 29.29 27.02
N GLU A 274 -17.17 29.92 27.16
CA GLU A 274 -18.19 29.94 26.11
C GLU A 274 -17.51 30.20 24.77
N ALA A 275 -17.67 29.23 23.86
CA ALA A 275 -17.32 29.25 22.45
C ALA A 275 -16.30 30.34 22.06
N SER A 276 -15.03 29.97 21.95
CA SER A 276 -14.12 30.73 21.09
C SER A 276 -14.72 30.72 19.68
N GLY A 277 -15.38 31.81 19.32
CA GLY A 277 -16.06 32.03 18.06
C GLY A 277 -15.10 32.13 16.88
N ASP A 278 -14.52 31.00 16.50
CA ASP A 278 -14.06 30.82 15.13
C ASP A 278 -15.26 30.24 14.36
N GLU A 279 -16.06 31.14 13.78
CA GLU A 279 -17.24 30.86 12.95
C GLU A 279 -16.83 30.21 11.60
N GLY A 280 -16.16 29.06 11.68
CA GLY A 280 -16.06 28.12 10.57
C GLY A 280 -17.15 27.06 10.72
N GLU A 281 -17.76 26.63 9.61
CA GLU A 281 -18.56 25.40 9.64
C GLU A 281 -17.70 24.27 10.22
N PRO A 282 -18.23 23.47 11.18
CA PRO A 282 -17.49 22.36 11.76
C PRO A 282 -17.00 21.45 10.65
N GLU A 283 -15.68 21.23 10.61
CA GLU A 283 -15.06 20.43 9.56
C GLU A 283 -15.57 18.99 9.68
N ARG A 284 -16.28 18.52 8.66
CA ARG A 284 -16.78 17.14 8.59
C ARG A 284 -15.66 16.13 8.84
N PHE A 285 -15.96 15.18 9.71
CA PHE A 285 -15.09 14.05 9.99
C PHE A 285 -15.10 13.04 8.84
N GLY A 286 -13.91 12.69 8.36
CA GLY A 286 -13.76 11.70 7.28
C GLY A 286 -14.17 12.23 5.89
N VAL A 287 -14.59 11.31 5.01
CA VAL A 287 -14.90 11.58 3.59
C VAL A 287 -16.30 11.07 3.22
N LYS A 288 -17.19 11.98 2.83
CA LYS A 288 -18.46 11.65 2.17
C LYS A 288 -18.36 11.77 0.66
N ASP A 289 -17.78 12.88 0.19
CA ASP A 289 -17.67 13.20 -1.23
C ASP A 289 -16.33 13.90 -1.58
N VAL A 290 -16.12 14.24 -2.85
CA VAL A 290 -14.82 14.65 -3.38
C VAL A 290 -14.22 15.91 -2.78
N GLN A 291 -15.03 16.82 -2.22
CA GLN A 291 -14.56 18.00 -1.52
C GLN A 291 -13.97 17.69 -0.13
N ASP A 292 -14.32 16.53 0.44
CA ASP A 292 -13.79 16.08 1.72
C ASP A 292 -12.42 15.41 1.56
N LEU A 293 -12.04 15.07 0.32
CA LEU A 293 -10.74 14.47 0.01
C LEU A 293 -9.62 15.47 0.22
N ASN A 294 -8.51 15.01 0.81
CA ASN A 294 -7.26 15.75 0.69
C ASN A 294 -6.68 15.66 -0.73
N TRP A 295 -5.79 16.59 -1.06
CA TRP A 295 -5.21 16.68 -2.41
C TRP A 295 -4.38 15.44 -2.79
N ILE A 296 -3.80 14.71 -1.83
CA ILE A 296 -3.07 13.46 -2.08
C ILE A 296 -4.04 12.35 -2.51
N ASN A 297 -5.22 12.24 -1.91
CA ASN A 297 -6.25 11.27 -2.29
C ASN A 297 -6.69 11.48 -3.74
N TYR A 298 -6.88 12.73 -4.16
CA TYR A 298 -7.19 13.03 -5.54
C TYR A 298 -6.02 12.74 -6.50
N LEU A 299 -4.79 13.10 -6.13
CA LEU A 299 -3.58 12.75 -6.89
C LEU A 299 -3.41 11.22 -7.05
N ASN A 300 -3.65 10.45 -6.00
CA ASN A 300 -3.65 8.98 -6.03
C ASN A 300 -4.66 8.45 -7.06
N SER A 301 -5.86 9.04 -7.13
CA SER A 301 -6.89 8.64 -8.10
C SER A 301 -6.46 8.90 -9.55
N LEU A 302 -5.75 10.01 -9.82
CA LEU A 302 -5.20 10.34 -11.13
C LEU A 302 -4.01 9.45 -11.51
N SER A 303 -3.26 8.98 -10.52
CA SER A 303 -2.06 8.16 -10.69
C SER A 303 -2.35 6.68 -10.79
N CYS A 304 -3.57 6.25 -10.45
CA CYS A 304 -3.99 4.87 -10.53
C CYS A 304 -3.83 4.32 -11.96
N THR A 305 -2.99 3.29 -12.11
CA THR A 305 -2.68 2.69 -13.43
C THR A 305 -3.71 1.65 -13.89
N GLU A 306 -4.72 1.36 -13.06
CA GLU A 306 -5.71 0.29 -13.26
C GLU A 306 -5.11 -1.13 -13.40
N CYS A 307 -3.84 -1.34 -13.00
CA CYS A 307 -3.15 -2.62 -13.21
C CYS A 307 -3.72 -3.82 -12.43
N GLY A 308 -4.50 -3.56 -11.38
CA GLY A 308 -5.16 -4.59 -10.58
C GLY A 308 -4.23 -5.39 -9.66
N ARG A 309 -2.98 -4.95 -9.44
CA ARG A 309 -2.08 -5.59 -8.45
C ARG A 309 -2.69 -5.57 -7.05
N CYS A 310 -3.25 -4.43 -6.64
CA CYS A 310 -3.92 -4.26 -5.36
C CYS A 310 -5.17 -5.17 -5.21
N THR A 311 -5.99 -5.28 -6.25
CA THR A 311 -7.16 -6.17 -6.28
C THR A 311 -6.77 -7.64 -6.20
N ALA A 312 -5.71 -8.05 -6.92
CA ALA A 312 -5.26 -9.44 -6.96
C ALA A 312 -4.70 -9.97 -5.63
N VAL A 313 -4.34 -9.09 -4.70
CA VAL A 313 -3.86 -9.46 -3.35
C VAL A 313 -4.85 -9.11 -2.25
N CYS A 314 -5.99 -8.51 -2.59
CA CYS A 314 -7.00 -8.15 -1.61
C CYS A 314 -7.70 -9.42 -1.09
N PRO A 315 -7.64 -9.74 0.22
CA PRO A 315 -8.26 -10.93 0.77
C PRO A 315 -9.77 -10.97 0.50
N ALA A 316 -10.45 -9.84 0.68
CA ALA A 316 -11.88 -9.72 0.40
C ALA A 316 -12.22 -10.04 -1.07
N ASN A 317 -11.44 -9.50 -2.02
CA ASN A 317 -11.68 -9.76 -3.44
C ASN A 317 -11.44 -11.22 -3.82
N ILE A 318 -10.39 -11.84 -3.26
CA ILE A 318 -10.04 -13.24 -3.52
C ILE A 318 -11.19 -14.16 -3.10
N THR A 319 -11.87 -13.84 -1.99
CA THR A 319 -12.98 -14.62 -1.46
C THR A 319 -14.36 -14.17 -1.98
N GLY A 320 -14.40 -13.40 -3.06
CA GLY A 320 -15.64 -13.03 -3.75
C GLY A 320 -16.44 -11.89 -3.11
N LYS A 321 -15.91 -11.22 -2.09
CA LYS A 321 -16.52 -10.00 -1.52
C LYS A 321 -16.36 -8.82 -2.50
N LEU A 322 -17.25 -7.82 -2.42
CA LEU A 322 -17.32 -6.73 -3.41
C LEU A 322 -16.07 -5.83 -3.48
N LEU A 323 -15.32 -5.70 -2.39
CA LEU A 323 -14.18 -4.77 -2.31
C LEU A 323 -13.11 -5.06 -3.37
N SER A 324 -12.89 -4.08 -4.25
CA SER A 324 -11.69 -3.97 -5.10
C SER A 324 -10.97 -2.66 -4.79
N PRO A 325 -9.75 -2.68 -4.20
CA PRO A 325 -8.99 -1.45 -3.91
C PRO A 325 -8.68 -0.62 -5.16
N ARG A 326 -8.62 -1.26 -6.34
CA ARG A 326 -8.53 -0.55 -7.63
C ARG A 326 -9.81 0.25 -7.91
N LYS A 327 -10.97 -0.36 -7.69
CA LYS A 327 -12.28 0.26 -7.93
C LYS A 327 -12.43 1.54 -7.11
N ILE A 328 -12.06 1.52 -5.83
CA ILE A 328 -12.03 2.70 -4.95
C ILE A 328 -11.35 3.89 -5.64
N MET A 329 -10.14 3.72 -6.17
CA MET A 329 -9.41 4.80 -6.86
C MET A 329 -10.05 5.22 -8.19
N MET A 330 -10.58 4.27 -8.96
CA MET A 330 -11.26 4.55 -10.23
C MET A 330 -12.54 5.36 -10.00
N ASP A 331 -13.29 5.02 -8.96
CA ASP A 331 -14.54 5.66 -8.58
C ASP A 331 -14.29 7.05 -7.99
N THR A 332 -13.23 7.23 -7.20
CA THR A 332 -12.77 8.57 -6.77
C THR A 332 -12.47 9.47 -7.97
N ARG A 333 -11.72 8.97 -8.97
CA ARG A 333 -11.43 9.73 -10.19
C ARG A 333 -12.70 10.02 -10.99
N ALA A 334 -13.61 9.06 -11.10
CA ALA A 334 -14.88 9.19 -11.80
C ALA A 334 -15.78 10.24 -11.14
N ARG A 335 -15.92 10.21 -9.81
CA ARG A 335 -16.72 11.17 -9.06
C ARG A 335 -16.17 12.59 -9.21
N MET A 336 -14.86 12.79 -9.11
CA MET A 336 -14.28 14.13 -9.29
C MET A 336 -14.49 14.65 -10.73
N LYS A 337 -14.42 13.76 -11.72
CA LYS A 337 -14.71 14.11 -13.13
C LYS A 337 -16.18 14.48 -13.34
N GLU A 338 -17.10 13.83 -12.63
CA GLU A 338 -18.55 14.08 -12.71
C GLU A 338 -18.94 15.39 -12.01
N LYS A 339 -18.53 15.57 -10.75
CA LYS A 339 -18.91 16.72 -9.92
C LYS A 339 -18.10 17.99 -10.22
N GLY A 340 -16.82 17.83 -10.57
CA GLY A 340 -15.86 18.92 -10.74
C GLY A 340 -16.33 20.07 -11.65
N PRO A 341 -16.92 19.81 -12.84
CA PRO A 341 -17.46 20.87 -13.70
C PRO A 341 -18.55 21.72 -13.03
N GLY A 342 -19.43 21.11 -12.23
CA GLY A 342 -20.44 21.84 -11.44
C GLY A 342 -19.80 22.70 -10.37
N MET A 343 -18.85 22.14 -9.61
CA MET A 343 -18.11 22.90 -8.59
C MET A 343 -17.33 24.08 -9.16
N LEU A 344 -16.84 24.00 -10.40
CA LEU A 344 -16.18 25.14 -11.06
C LEU A 344 -17.14 26.25 -11.48
N ARG A 345 -18.42 25.96 -11.70
CA ARG A 345 -19.43 26.93 -12.11
C ARG A 345 -20.13 27.56 -10.90
N GLU A 346 -20.44 26.75 -9.91
CA GLU A 346 -21.35 27.09 -8.81
C GLU A 346 -20.65 27.12 -7.43
N GLY A 347 -19.38 26.71 -7.36
CA GLY A 347 -18.59 26.68 -6.13
C GLY A 347 -18.58 25.31 -5.42
N VAL A 348 -17.86 25.22 -4.30
CA VAL A 348 -17.66 23.95 -3.58
C VAL A 348 -18.96 23.34 -3.02
N GLY A 349 -19.98 24.18 -2.77
CA GLY A 349 -21.30 23.78 -2.30
C GLY A 349 -22.21 23.18 -3.38
N PHE A 350 -21.75 23.05 -4.63
CA PHE A 350 -22.51 22.40 -5.69
C PHE A 350 -22.91 20.97 -5.31
N ASP A 351 -24.20 20.67 -5.39
CA ASP A 351 -24.76 19.35 -5.13
C ASP A 351 -25.55 18.84 -6.34
N ASP A 352 -25.21 17.64 -6.79
CA ASP A 352 -25.89 16.93 -7.88
C ASP A 352 -26.73 15.75 -7.37
N GLY A 353 -27.00 15.70 -6.06
CA GLY A 353 -27.79 14.65 -5.40
C GLY A 353 -27.04 13.32 -5.29
N ARG A 354 -25.74 13.30 -5.54
CA ARG A 354 -24.89 12.09 -5.47
C ARG A 354 -23.66 12.36 -4.61
N SER A 355 -23.04 11.30 -4.11
CA SER A 355 -21.78 11.36 -3.36
C SER A 355 -20.82 10.25 -3.75
N LEU A 356 -19.53 10.43 -3.46
CA LEU A 356 -18.53 9.37 -3.61
C LEU A 356 -18.93 8.13 -2.79
N LEU A 357 -19.23 8.33 -1.51
CA LEU A 357 -19.82 7.30 -0.66
C LEU A 357 -21.28 7.04 -1.06
N THR A 358 -21.74 5.81 -0.94
CA THR A 358 -23.10 5.34 -1.27
C THR A 358 -23.39 5.21 -2.77
N ASN A 359 -23.11 6.23 -3.60
CA ASN A 359 -23.45 6.17 -5.04
C ASN A 359 -22.34 5.58 -5.93
N PHE A 360 -21.08 5.69 -5.54
CA PHE A 360 -19.95 5.12 -6.29
C PHE A 360 -19.25 4.01 -5.52
N ILE A 361 -19.05 4.22 -4.22
CA ILE A 361 -18.42 3.28 -3.30
C ILE A 361 -19.44 2.90 -2.23
N THR A 362 -19.75 1.61 -2.11
CA THR A 362 -20.79 1.14 -1.17
C THR A 362 -20.22 0.88 0.22
N GLU A 363 -21.09 0.92 1.23
CA GLU A 363 -20.72 0.56 2.61
C GLU A 363 -20.18 -0.89 2.69
N GLU A 364 -20.75 -1.83 1.93
CA GLU A 364 -20.27 -3.22 1.84
C GLU A 364 -18.82 -3.30 1.35
N GLU A 365 -18.43 -2.48 0.36
CA GLU A 365 -17.03 -2.42 -0.08
C GLU A 365 -16.11 -1.91 1.03
N LEU A 366 -16.55 -0.90 1.79
CA LEU A 366 -15.75 -0.34 2.87
C LEU A 366 -15.61 -1.32 4.03
N TRP A 367 -16.71 -1.96 4.46
CA TRP A 367 -16.71 -2.86 5.60
C TRP A 367 -16.02 -4.18 5.31
N ALA A 368 -15.89 -4.63 4.05
CA ALA A 368 -15.07 -5.78 3.67
C ALA A 368 -13.55 -5.57 3.84
N CYS A 369 -13.08 -4.33 4.06
CA CYS A 369 -11.65 -4.05 4.23
C CYS A 369 -11.12 -4.54 5.58
N THR A 370 -10.05 -5.36 5.55
CA THR A 370 -9.38 -5.88 6.77
C THR A 370 -8.29 -4.95 7.30
N MET A 371 -8.09 -3.77 6.70
CA MET A 371 -6.99 -2.84 7.00
C MET A 371 -5.59 -3.48 6.98
N CYS A 372 -5.41 -4.56 6.21
CA CYS A 372 -4.20 -5.38 6.24
C CYS A 372 -3.03 -4.82 5.41
N ASN A 373 -3.22 -3.74 4.67
CA ASN A 373 -2.19 -3.05 3.85
C ASN A 373 -1.59 -3.86 2.68
N ALA A 374 -2.14 -5.01 2.30
CA ALA A 374 -1.64 -5.79 1.17
C ALA A 374 -1.70 -5.01 -0.16
N CYS A 375 -2.79 -4.28 -0.39
CA CYS A 375 -2.99 -3.45 -1.58
C CYS A 375 -1.99 -2.28 -1.68
N ALA A 376 -1.71 -1.61 -0.56
CA ALA A 376 -0.74 -0.52 -0.50
C ALA A 376 0.68 -1.04 -0.73
N GLN A 377 1.02 -2.20 -0.15
CA GLN A 377 2.34 -2.81 -0.32
C GLN A 377 2.65 -3.16 -1.78
N GLU A 378 1.66 -3.65 -2.52
CA GLU A 378 1.80 -4.11 -3.92
C GLU A 378 1.56 -3.00 -4.97
N CYS A 379 1.17 -1.80 -4.55
CA CYS A 379 0.96 -0.70 -5.47
C CYS A 379 2.29 -0.24 -6.10
N PRO A 380 2.42 -0.23 -7.45
CA PRO A 380 3.67 0.15 -8.11
C PRO A 380 4.03 1.63 -7.95
N VAL A 381 3.05 2.46 -7.60
CA VAL A 381 3.17 3.92 -7.49
C VAL A 381 2.87 4.42 -6.07
N ASN A 382 2.97 3.53 -5.07
CA ASN A 382 2.79 3.82 -3.64
C ASN A 382 1.44 4.49 -3.24
N ILE A 383 0.34 4.17 -3.95
CA ILE A 383 -1.00 4.58 -3.49
C ILE A 383 -1.37 3.78 -2.23
N ASN A 384 -1.80 4.49 -1.19
CA ASN A 384 -2.33 3.91 0.05
C ASN A 384 -3.88 3.86 0.01
N GLN A 385 -4.43 2.77 -0.55
CA GLN A 385 -5.90 2.62 -0.66
C GLN A 385 -6.62 2.48 0.69
N PRO A 386 -6.05 1.80 1.72
CA PRO A 386 -6.69 1.73 3.03
C PRO A 386 -6.97 3.09 3.68
N ALA A 387 -6.15 4.13 3.41
CA ALA A 387 -6.34 5.46 4.01
C ALA A 387 -7.70 6.09 3.63
N ILE A 388 -8.03 6.15 2.33
CA ILE A 388 -9.31 6.72 1.90
C ILE A 388 -10.50 5.86 2.37
N ILE A 389 -10.34 4.54 2.47
CA ILE A 389 -11.37 3.64 3.01
C ILE A 389 -11.63 3.98 4.48
N LEU A 390 -10.56 4.18 5.26
CA LEU A 390 -10.68 4.57 6.66
C LEU A 390 -11.35 5.94 6.80
N ASP A 391 -11.01 6.92 5.96
CA ASP A 391 -11.66 8.23 6.01
C ASP A 391 -13.16 8.15 5.68
N MET A 392 -13.58 7.27 4.77
CA MET A 392 -15.01 7.03 4.53
C MET A 392 -15.68 6.30 5.71
N ARG A 393 -14.98 5.37 6.38
CA ARG A 393 -15.47 4.74 7.61
C ARG A 393 -15.61 5.74 8.76
N ARG A 394 -14.65 6.66 8.90
CA ARG A 394 -14.69 7.77 9.87
C ARG A 394 -15.95 8.60 9.70
N TYR A 395 -16.32 8.94 8.46
CA TYR A 395 -17.57 9.62 8.17
C TYR A 395 -18.79 8.76 8.57
N LEU A 396 -18.85 7.49 8.16
CA LEU A 396 -19.96 6.61 8.54
C LEU A 396 -20.16 6.49 10.06
N VAL A 397 -19.06 6.40 10.80
CA VAL A 397 -19.10 6.18 12.26
C VAL A 397 -19.38 7.47 13.01
N MET A 398 -18.64 8.54 12.73
CA MET A 398 -18.67 9.76 13.55
C MET A 398 -19.71 10.80 13.10
N GLU A 399 -20.15 10.75 11.84
CA GLU A 399 -21.13 11.71 11.30
C GLU A 399 -22.51 11.05 11.12
N GLU A 400 -22.56 9.83 10.59
CA GLU A 400 -23.83 9.16 10.31
C GLU A 400 -24.26 8.13 11.37
N SER A 401 -23.39 7.80 12.34
CA SER A 401 -23.65 6.75 13.34
C SER A 401 -24.04 5.38 12.72
N LYS A 402 -23.47 5.07 11.54
CA LYS A 402 -23.76 3.87 10.72
C LYS A 402 -22.67 2.80 10.78
N ALA A 403 -22.07 2.58 11.94
CA ALA A 403 -21.24 1.39 12.10
C ALA A 403 -22.11 0.12 12.14
N PRO A 404 -21.64 -1.02 11.62
CA PRO A 404 -22.30 -2.31 11.80
C PRO A 404 -22.61 -2.60 13.27
N SER A 405 -23.73 -3.27 13.53
CA SER A 405 -24.25 -3.49 14.91
C SER A 405 -23.22 -4.11 15.85
N GLY A 406 -22.48 -5.13 15.40
CA GLY A 406 -21.43 -5.75 16.22
C GLY A 406 -20.29 -4.78 16.58
N LEU A 407 -19.98 -3.82 15.70
CA LEU A 407 -19.01 -2.77 16.02
C LEU A 407 -19.57 -1.75 17.02
N ASN A 408 -20.85 -1.42 16.96
CA ASN A 408 -21.48 -0.56 17.98
C ASN A 408 -21.43 -1.21 19.36
N SER A 409 -21.73 -2.51 19.46
CA SER A 409 -21.59 -3.26 20.71
C SER A 409 -20.14 -3.26 21.19
N MET A 410 -19.18 -3.46 20.28
CA MET A 410 -17.76 -3.38 20.60
C MET A 410 -17.34 -1.98 21.10
N PHE A 411 -17.82 -0.90 20.47
CA PHE A 411 -17.54 0.47 20.93
C PHE A 411 -18.06 0.72 22.34
N ALA A 412 -19.31 0.33 22.60
CA ALA A 412 -19.90 0.45 23.92
C ALA A 412 -19.11 -0.37 24.97
N ASN A 413 -18.62 -1.55 24.62
CA ASN A 413 -17.79 -2.35 25.52
C ASN A 413 -16.44 -1.67 25.82
N ILE A 414 -15.77 -1.11 24.80
CA ILE A 414 -14.49 -0.40 25.01
C ILE A 414 -14.71 0.81 25.91
N GLU A 415 -15.77 1.58 25.66
CA GLU A 415 -16.10 2.78 26.42
C GLU A 415 -16.41 2.45 27.90
N ASN A 416 -17.20 1.40 28.17
CA ASN A 416 -17.63 1.08 29.53
C ASN A 416 -16.65 0.18 30.30
N ASN A 417 -15.95 -0.72 29.61
CA ASN A 417 -15.17 -1.80 30.25
C ASN A 417 -13.67 -1.76 29.90
N GLY A 418 -13.21 -0.85 29.03
CA GLY A 418 -11.81 -0.81 28.61
C GLY A 418 -11.36 -2.06 27.82
N ALA A 419 -12.30 -2.75 27.17
CA ALA A 419 -12.05 -3.92 26.32
C ALA A 419 -13.17 -4.10 25.28
N PRO A 420 -12.92 -4.73 24.12
CA PRO A 420 -13.95 -4.91 23.09
C PRO A 420 -15.01 -5.97 23.46
N TRP A 421 -14.82 -6.70 24.57
CA TRP A 421 -15.76 -7.68 25.11
C TRP A 421 -16.47 -7.17 26.35
N GLN A 422 -17.63 -7.77 26.65
CA GLN A 422 -18.47 -7.42 27.80
C GLN A 422 -18.02 -8.13 29.08
N PHE A 423 -16.73 -8.05 29.42
CA PHE A 423 -16.18 -8.54 30.68
C PHE A 423 -15.97 -7.39 31.66
N SER A 424 -15.97 -7.71 32.96
CA SER A 424 -15.65 -6.72 33.99
C SER A 424 -14.17 -6.32 33.90
N PRO A 425 -13.82 -5.03 34.04
CA PRO A 425 -12.42 -4.61 34.19
C PRO A 425 -11.70 -5.33 35.34
N GLU A 426 -12.42 -5.68 36.41
CA GLU A 426 -11.88 -6.39 37.57
C GLU A 426 -11.41 -7.82 37.23
N ASP A 427 -11.99 -8.43 36.20
CA ASP A 427 -11.62 -9.78 35.75
C ASP A 427 -10.31 -9.80 34.95
N ARG A 428 -9.70 -8.63 34.68
CA ARG A 428 -8.53 -8.50 33.81
C ARG A 428 -7.31 -9.30 34.27
N MET A 429 -7.21 -9.62 35.56
CA MET A 429 -6.12 -10.41 36.11
C MET A 429 -6.43 -11.91 36.26
N ASN A 430 -7.63 -12.38 35.91
CA ASN A 430 -8.01 -13.79 36.06
C ASN A 430 -7.10 -14.74 35.26
N TRP A 431 -6.50 -14.29 34.16
CA TRP A 431 -5.54 -15.10 33.37
C TRP A 431 -4.25 -15.44 34.14
N ALA A 432 -3.91 -14.67 35.17
CA ALA A 432 -2.68 -14.82 35.96
C ALA A 432 -2.85 -15.76 37.17
N GLU A 433 -4.05 -16.30 37.41
CA GLU A 433 -4.32 -17.16 38.57
C GLU A 433 -3.31 -18.32 38.67
N GLY A 434 -2.68 -18.48 39.84
CA GLY A 434 -1.64 -19.51 40.06
C GLY A 434 -0.29 -19.22 39.42
N LEU A 435 -0.05 -18.00 38.92
CA LEU A 435 1.26 -17.52 38.46
C LEU A 435 1.71 -16.33 39.31
N GLU A 436 3.02 -16.20 39.49
CA GLU A 436 3.61 -14.98 40.05
C GLU A 436 3.71 -13.94 38.93
N VAL A 437 2.86 -12.92 38.99
CA VAL A 437 2.83 -11.81 38.02
C VAL A 437 2.88 -10.49 38.80
N PRO A 438 4.02 -9.77 38.78
CA PRO A 438 4.15 -8.52 39.52
C PRO A 438 3.28 -7.40 38.92
N LEU A 439 2.55 -6.71 39.79
CA LEU A 439 1.84 -5.48 39.46
C LEU A 439 2.79 -4.28 39.57
N ILE A 440 2.70 -3.33 38.63
CA ILE A 440 3.57 -2.15 38.67
C ILE A 440 3.28 -1.27 39.89
N ALA A 441 2.03 -1.20 40.32
CA ALA A 441 1.58 -0.45 41.49
C ALA A 441 2.21 -0.94 42.80
N ASP A 442 2.56 -2.23 42.86
CA ASP A 442 3.15 -2.87 44.04
C ASP A 442 4.69 -2.79 44.07
N LYS A 443 5.32 -2.30 42.99
CA LYS A 443 6.77 -2.21 42.90
C LYS A 443 7.31 -0.89 43.45
N THR A 444 8.32 -0.99 44.32
CA THR A 444 9.10 0.17 44.81
C THR A 444 10.13 0.65 43.78
N GLU A 445 10.72 -0.28 43.03
CA GLU A 445 11.67 0.01 41.95
C GLU A 445 10.99 -0.13 40.58
N LYS A 446 11.31 0.78 39.67
CA LYS A 446 10.73 0.79 38.32
C LYS A 446 11.20 -0.44 37.54
N PRO A 447 10.28 -1.26 37.00
CA PRO A 447 10.66 -2.44 36.24
C PRO A 447 11.37 -2.05 34.94
N GLU A 448 12.27 -2.90 34.45
CA GLU A 448 12.86 -2.71 33.11
C GLU A 448 11.78 -2.68 32.02
N PHE A 449 10.80 -3.59 32.09
CA PHE A 449 9.72 -3.72 31.12
C PHE A 449 8.34 -3.61 31.76
N LEU A 450 7.46 -2.83 31.13
CA LEU A 450 6.03 -3.06 31.26
C LEU A 450 5.62 -4.16 30.29
N PHE A 451 4.99 -5.23 30.77
CA PHE A 451 4.34 -6.20 29.90
C PHE A 451 2.88 -5.78 29.67
N TRP A 452 2.60 -5.32 28.44
CA TRP A 452 1.26 -4.99 27.97
C TRP A 452 0.53 -6.27 27.57
N VAL A 453 -0.46 -6.64 28.38
CA VAL A 453 -1.15 -7.94 28.32
C VAL A 453 -2.11 -7.98 27.12
N SER A 454 -2.71 -6.85 26.78
CA SER A 454 -3.79 -6.67 25.81
C SER A 454 -5.15 -7.19 26.26
N SER A 455 -6.20 -6.62 25.68
CA SER A 455 -7.58 -7.08 25.87
C SER A 455 -7.74 -8.56 25.52
N ALA A 456 -7.07 -9.04 24.47
CA ALA A 456 -7.11 -10.45 24.10
C ALA A 456 -6.36 -11.32 25.12
N GLY A 457 -5.20 -10.88 25.61
CA GLY A 457 -4.44 -11.62 26.62
C GLY A 457 -5.18 -11.76 27.95
N ALA A 458 -5.93 -10.72 28.31
CA ALA A 458 -6.74 -10.70 29.52
C ALA A 458 -8.01 -11.54 29.42
N PHE A 459 -8.71 -11.51 28.28
CA PHE A 459 -10.10 -12.00 28.20
C PHE A 459 -10.33 -13.18 27.25
N ASP A 460 -9.55 -13.36 26.18
CA ASP A 460 -9.73 -14.47 25.24
C ASP A 460 -9.14 -15.78 25.80
N ASP A 461 -9.97 -16.80 26.00
CA ASP A 461 -9.55 -18.05 26.67
C ASP A 461 -8.42 -18.80 25.96
N ARG A 462 -8.32 -18.67 24.63
CA ARG A 462 -7.22 -19.28 23.90
C ARG A 462 -5.94 -18.48 24.09
N TYR A 463 -6.01 -17.16 24.09
CA TYR A 463 -4.85 -16.28 24.20
C TYR A 463 -4.33 -16.12 25.63
N LYS A 464 -5.17 -16.29 26.65
CA LYS A 464 -4.73 -16.43 28.05
C LYS A 464 -3.62 -17.49 28.19
N LYS A 465 -3.72 -18.62 27.47
CA LYS A 465 -2.68 -19.67 27.47
C LYS A 465 -1.34 -19.18 26.93
N VAL A 466 -1.37 -18.31 25.92
CA VAL A 466 -0.16 -17.66 25.38
C VAL A 466 0.45 -16.72 26.40
N MET A 467 -0.37 -15.92 27.10
CA MET A 467 0.12 -15.02 28.15
C MET A 467 0.80 -15.80 29.27
N ARG A 468 0.16 -16.87 29.73
CA ARG A 468 0.71 -17.78 30.76
C ARG A 468 2.03 -18.41 30.31
N ALA A 469 2.12 -18.89 29.07
CA ALA A 469 3.35 -19.46 28.52
C ALA A 469 4.48 -18.42 28.44
N PHE A 470 4.17 -17.21 27.96
CA PHE A 470 5.17 -16.15 27.84
C PHE A 470 5.65 -15.65 29.20
N VAL A 471 4.75 -15.44 30.16
CA VAL A 471 5.07 -15.11 31.55
C VAL A 471 5.89 -16.21 32.24
N GLY A 472 5.58 -17.48 31.98
CA GLY A 472 6.41 -18.59 32.44
C GLY A 472 7.86 -18.48 31.95
N ILE A 473 8.06 -18.08 30.68
CA ILE A 473 9.39 -17.80 30.13
C ILE A 473 10.03 -16.59 30.83
N LEU A 474 9.30 -15.48 31.01
CA LEU A 474 9.82 -14.29 31.68
C LEU A 474 10.28 -14.59 33.12
N ASN A 475 9.48 -15.34 33.88
CA ASN A 475 9.79 -15.76 35.25
C ASN A 475 10.99 -16.69 35.30
N HIS A 476 11.04 -17.69 34.41
CA HIS A 476 12.18 -18.61 34.33
C HIS A 476 13.49 -17.87 34.01
N LEU A 477 13.43 -16.90 33.10
CA LEU A 477 14.57 -16.07 32.73
C LEU A 477 14.89 -14.98 33.77
N LYS A 478 14.04 -14.79 34.79
CA LYS A 478 14.15 -13.70 35.78
C LYS A 478 14.21 -12.32 35.11
N VAL A 479 13.33 -12.09 34.16
CA VAL A 479 13.17 -10.77 33.53
C VAL A 479 12.54 -9.83 34.54
N ASP A 480 13.07 -8.61 34.66
CA ASP A 480 12.44 -7.58 35.49
C ASP A 480 11.29 -6.93 34.71
N TYR A 481 10.08 -7.43 34.93
CA TYR A 481 8.87 -6.90 34.31
C TYR A 481 7.78 -6.61 35.35
N ALA A 482 6.73 -5.89 34.95
CA ALA A 482 5.46 -5.80 35.67
C ALA A 482 4.31 -5.60 34.69
N VAL A 483 3.07 -5.81 35.14
CA VAL A 483 1.84 -5.51 34.38
C VAL A 483 1.05 -4.38 35.07
N LEU A 484 0.21 -3.67 34.32
CA LEU A 484 -0.69 -2.63 34.87
C LEU A 484 -1.87 -3.23 35.66
N GLY A 485 -2.17 -4.51 35.45
CA GLY A 485 -3.34 -5.14 36.08
C GLY A 485 -4.64 -4.51 35.60
N VAL A 486 -5.51 -4.12 36.54
CA VAL A 486 -6.81 -3.51 36.26
C VAL A 486 -6.72 -2.08 35.70
N GLU A 487 -5.54 -1.44 35.77
CA GLU A 487 -5.31 -0.11 35.19
C GLU A 487 -5.05 -0.15 33.68
N GLU A 488 -4.82 -1.34 33.08
CA GLU A 488 -4.68 -1.47 31.63
C GLU A 488 -6.06 -1.38 30.95
N SER A 489 -6.21 -0.45 30.01
CA SER A 489 -7.37 -0.39 29.12
C SER A 489 -7.03 -0.89 27.71
N ASP A 490 -8.01 -0.93 26.82
CA ASP A 490 -7.82 -1.25 25.42
C ASP A 490 -6.84 -0.25 24.77
N SER A 491 -5.99 -0.72 23.85
CA SER A 491 -5.05 0.17 23.16
C SER A 491 -5.74 1.21 22.27
N GLY A 492 -7.02 1.00 21.98
CA GLY A 492 -7.82 1.75 21.02
C GLY A 492 -7.63 1.26 19.58
N ASP A 493 -6.90 0.15 19.35
CA ASP A 493 -6.53 -0.29 18.00
C ASP A 493 -7.76 -0.48 17.13
N VAL A 494 -8.71 -1.28 17.62
CA VAL A 494 -9.86 -1.70 16.82
C VAL A 494 -10.79 -0.52 16.55
N ALA A 495 -11.07 0.30 17.58
CA ALA A 495 -11.84 1.54 17.47
C ALA A 495 -11.30 2.44 16.35
N ARG A 496 -9.97 2.63 16.34
CA ARG A 496 -9.30 3.44 15.33
C ARG A 496 -9.47 2.90 13.92
N ARG A 497 -9.25 1.59 13.71
CA ARG A 497 -9.27 0.98 12.36
C ARG A 497 -10.69 0.81 11.81
N THR A 498 -11.70 0.93 12.67
CA THR A 498 -13.11 0.97 12.28
C THR A 498 -13.61 2.38 12.01
N GLY A 499 -12.83 3.42 12.33
CA GLY A 499 -13.16 4.82 12.06
C GLY A 499 -13.68 5.62 13.27
N ASN A 500 -13.65 5.05 14.49
CA ASN A 500 -13.99 5.77 15.70
C ASN A 500 -12.72 6.42 16.29
N GLU A 501 -12.34 7.57 15.73
CA GLU A 501 -11.10 8.27 16.14
C GLU A 501 -11.24 8.89 17.53
N MET A 502 -12.43 9.34 17.92
CA MET A 502 -12.69 9.89 19.26
C MET A 502 -12.45 8.85 20.35
N LEU A 503 -13.07 7.67 20.24
CA LEU A 503 -12.88 6.58 21.19
C LEU A 503 -11.42 6.11 21.24
N PHE A 504 -10.73 6.03 20.10
CA PHE A 504 -9.30 5.73 20.08
C PHE A 504 -8.50 6.75 20.90
N GLN A 505 -8.70 8.05 20.68
CA GLN A 505 -7.90 9.07 21.35
C GLN A 505 -8.21 9.17 22.85
N MET A 506 -9.46 8.93 23.26
CA MET A 506 -9.82 8.82 24.67
C MET A 506 -9.04 7.69 25.35
N GLN A 507 -9.12 6.46 24.80
CA GLN A 507 -8.39 5.32 25.36
C GLN A 507 -6.88 5.52 25.35
N ALA A 508 -6.34 6.04 24.25
CA ALA A 508 -4.91 6.28 24.12
C ALA A 508 -4.40 7.32 25.13
N LEU A 509 -5.11 8.44 25.32
CA LEU A 509 -4.69 9.47 26.27
C LEU A 509 -4.76 8.98 27.72
N THR A 510 -5.82 8.26 28.10
CA THR A 510 -5.92 7.62 29.43
C THR A 510 -4.76 6.64 29.67
N ASN A 511 -4.48 5.77 28.70
CA ASN A 511 -3.35 4.84 28.80
C ASN A 511 -2.01 5.59 28.89
N ILE A 512 -1.82 6.66 28.10
CA ILE A 512 -0.60 7.46 28.13
C ILE A 512 -0.40 8.13 29.48
N GLU A 513 -1.47 8.64 30.09
CA GLU A 513 -1.42 9.24 31.42
C GLU A 513 -0.93 8.23 32.47
N VAL A 514 -1.52 7.02 32.50
CA VAL A 514 -1.12 5.93 33.41
C VAL A 514 0.34 5.52 33.17
N LEU A 515 0.70 5.25 31.91
CA LEU A 515 2.04 4.83 31.52
C LEU A 515 3.11 5.87 31.87
N ASN A 516 2.83 7.15 31.63
CA ASN A 516 3.73 8.24 31.98
C ASN A 516 3.79 8.46 33.49
N GLY A 517 2.68 8.27 34.21
CA GLY A 517 2.63 8.34 35.67
C GLY A 517 3.54 7.31 36.34
N TYR A 518 3.63 6.10 35.77
CA TYR A 518 4.58 5.07 36.19
C TYR A 518 5.99 5.22 35.57
N GLU A 519 6.22 6.28 34.77
CA GLU A 519 7.46 6.53 34.04
C GLU A 519 7.94 5.34 33.18
N VAL A 520 6.99 4.65 32.54
CA VAL A 520 7.26 3.49 31.68
C VAL A 520 8.10 3.92 30.49
N LYS A 521 9.18 3.16 30.21
CA LYS A 521 10.09 3.42 29.08
C LYS A 521 10.05 2.33 28.02
N LYS A 522 10.03 1.07 28.45
CA LYS A 522 10.01 -0.09 27.56
C LYS A 522 8.73 -0.89 27.76
N ILE A 523 8.11 -1.28 26.65
CA ILE A 523 6.89 -2.10 26.65
C ILE A 523 7.16 -3.39 25.89
N LEU A 524 6.84 -4.53 26.52
CA LEU A 524 6.73 -5.83 25.86
C LEU A 524 5.27 -6.11 25.55
N THR A 525 4.98 -6.65 24.38
CA THR A 525 3.62 -7.12 24.05
C THR A 525 3.64 -8.34 23.16
N CYS A 526 2.63 -9.18 23.33
CA CYS A 526 2.40 -10.33 22.47
C CYS A 526 1.48 -10.01 21.28
N ASP A 527 0.84 -8.84 21.24
CA ASP A 527 -0.08 -8.48 20.16
C ASP A 527 0.55 -7.51 19.15
N PRO A 528 0.69 -7.89 17.86
CA PRO A 528 1.13 -6.99 16.82
C PRO A 528 0.25 -5.74 16.60
N HIS A 529 -1.03 -5.79 16.96
CA HIS A 529 -1.94 -4.64 16.87
C HIS A 529 -1.55 -3.57 17.88
N ASP A 530 -1.45 -3.95 19.15
CA ASP A 530 -0.97 -3.08 20.22
C ASP A 530 0.46 -2.64 19.98
N PHE A 531 1.34 -3.55 19.54
CA PHE A 531 2.70 -3.21 19.12
C PHE A 531 2.70 -2.08 18.09
N ASN A 532 1.83 -2.13 17.08
CA ASN A 532 1.76 -1.09 16.07
C ASN A 532 1.22 0.24 16.64
N THR A 533 0.17 0.20 17.45
CA THR A 533 -0.47 1.41 18.00
C THR A 533 0.41 2.09 19.04
N LEU A 534 0.92 1.35 20.03
CA LEU A 534 1.81 1.87 21.05
C LEU A 534 3.10 2.44 20.44
N LYS A 535 3.67 1.76 19.45
CA LYS A 535 4.95 2.17 18.83
C LYS A 535 4.82 3.35 17.87
N ASN A 536 3.82 3.31 16.98
CA ASN A 536 3.78 4.22 15.83
C ASN A 536 2.79 5.38 16.02
N GLU A 537 1.82 5.26 16.92
CA GLU A 537 0.67 6.16 16.99
C GLU A 537 0.54 6.91 18.31
N TYR A 538 0.87 6.28 19.45
CA TYR A 538 0.83 6.96 20.76
C TYR A 538 1.80 8.14 20.84
N GLY A 539 2.91 8.09 20.10
CA GLY A 539 3.88 9.18 20.05
C GLY A 539 3.29 10.50 19.52
N ASP A 540 2.27 10.46 18.66
CA ASP A 540 1.59 11.67 18.19
C ASP A 540 0.69 12.30 19.27
N LEU A 541 0.40 11.56 20.35
CA LEU A 541 -0.40 12.00 21.50
C LEU A 541 0.45 12.25 22.76
N GLY A 542 1.77 12.05 22.69
CA GLY A 542 2.72 12.30 23.79
C GLY A 542 3.19 11.03 24.52
N GLY A 543 2.80 9.83 24.08
CA GLY A 543 3.27 8.56 24.62
C GLY A 543 4.46 8.01 23.84
N HIS A 544 5.68 8.22 24.34
CA HIS A 544 6.91 7.80 23.65
C HIS A 544 7.55 6.60 24.36
N TYR A 545 7.39 5.41 23.80
CA TYR A 545 7.86 4.15 24.40
C TYR A 545 8.71 3.32 23.44
N GLU A 546 9.69 2.60 23.98
CA GLU A 546 10.39 1.53 23.26
C GLU A 546 9.53 0.26 23.32
N VAL A 547 8.77 0.00 22.25
CA VAL A 547 7.88 -1.16 22.19
C VAL A 547 8.55 -2.32 21.45
N THR A 548 8.62 -3.47 22.12
CA THR A 548 9.21 -4.72 21.60
C THR A 548 8.14 -5.80 21.55
N HIS A 549 8.01 -6.45 20.39
CA HIS A 549 7.11 -7.59 20.25
C HIS A 549 7.76 -8.85 20.82
N HIS A 550 6.96 -9.76 21.40
CA HIS A 550 7.47 -10.98 22.03
C HIS A 550 8.37 -11.83 21.11
N SER A 551 8.11 -11.85 19.78
CA SER A 551 9.00 -12.54 18.83
C SER A 551 10.43 -11.97 18.81
N GLN A 552 10.56 -10.65 18.92
CA GLN A 552 11.84 -9.94 18.93
C GLN A 552 12.56 -10.18 20.25
N PHE A 553 11.82 -10.12 21.36
CA PHE A 553 12.35 -10.45 22.68
C PHE A 553 12.87 -11.89 22.73
N LEU A 554 12.07 -12.88 22.29
CA LEU A 554 12.46 -14.28 22.26
C LEU A 554 13.70 -14.52 21.38
N GLN A 555 13.78 -13.87 20.22
CA GLN A 555 14.97 -13.91 19.38
C GLN A 555 16.21 -13.44 20.15
N GLN A 556 16.13 -12.28 20.81
CA GLN A 556 17.25 -11.73 21.59
C GLN A 556 17.67 -12.68 22.73
N MET A 557 16.72 -13.32 23.41
CA MET A 557 17.02 -14.26 24.48
C MET A 557 17.66 -15.56 23.97
N ILE A 558 17.28 -16.02 22.78
CA ILE A 558 17.93 -17.16 22.10
C ILE A 558 19.34 -16.79 21.65
N ASP A 559 19.50 -15.67 20.96
CA ASP A 559 20.78 -15.22 20.38
C ASP A 559 21.82 -14.92 21.48
N SER A 560 21.37 -14.44 22.64
CA SER A 560 22.22 -14.23 23.84
C SER A 560 22.53 -15.51 24.62
N GLY A 561 21.95 -16.66 24.25
CA GLY A 561 22.13 -17.93 24.95
C GLY A 561 21.36 -18.07 26.27
N ARG A 562 20.50 -17.10 26.62
CA ARG A 562 19.64 -17.19 27.82
C ARG A 562 18.52 -18.23 27.65
N ILE A 563 18.09 -18.49 26.41
CA ILE A 563 17.22 -19.62 26.06
C ILE A 563 18.08 -20.66 25.32
N ASN A 564 18.58 -21.66 26.04
CA ASN A 564 19.24 -22.84 25.49
C ASN A 564 19.29 -23.98 26.54
N PRO A 565 18.99 -25.25 26.21
CA PRO A 565 18.51 -25.74 24.92
C PRO A 565 16.98 -25.80 24.81
N ILE A 566 16.47 -25.55 23.60
CA ILE A 566 15.07 -25.84 23.26
C ILE A 566 14.99 -27.34 22.91
N GLN A 567 14.74 -28.17 23.92
CA GLN A 567 14.58 -29.61 23.81
C GLN A 567 13.11 -29.96 24.04
N GLY A 568 12.41 -30.35 22.98
CA GLY A 568 11.02 -30.79 23.07
C GLY A 568 10.67 -31.85 22.04
N ASP A 569 9.55 -32.53 22.24
CA ASP A 569 8.98 -33.53 21.32
C ASP A 569 8.33 -32.87 20.08
N LEU A 570 9.03 -31.90 19.49
CA LEU A 570 8.65 -31.21 18.25
C LEU A 570 9.54 -31.61 17.08
N ALA A 571 10.61 -32.40 17.31
CA ALA A 571 11.60 -32.78 16.30
C ALA A 571 10.98 -33.42 15.05
N ASN A 572 9.95 -34.24 15.25
CA ASN A 572 9.23 -34.94 14.17
C ASN A 572 8.02 -34.15 13.63
N LYS A 573 7.78 -32.93 14.11
CA LYS A 573 6.64 -32.10 13.67
C LYS A 573 7.04 -31.20 12.52
N LYS A 574 6.09 -30.96 11.61
CA LYS A 574 6.19 -29.99 10.53
C LYS A 574 5.42 -28.72 10.90
N ILE A 575 6.12 -27.59 10.96
CA ILE A 575 5.58 -26.30 11.40
C ILE A 575 5.54 -25.34 10.21
N THR A 576 4.37 -24.74 9.96
CA THR A 576 4.22 -23.58 9.08
C THR A 576 3.95 -22.33 9.87
N TYR A 577 4.38 -21.16 9.39
CA TYR A 577 4.17 -19.88 10.08
C TYR A 577 3.20 -18.98 9.33
N HIS A 578 2.27 -18.35 10.04
CA HIS A 578 1.43 -17.28 9.50
C HIS A 578 1.98 -15.90 9.88
N ASP A 579 2.41 -15.12 8.88
CA ASP A 579 2.88 -13.75 9.05
C ASP A 579 1.75 -12.77 9.43
N PRO A 580 1.72 -12.19 10.66
CA PRO A 580 0.74 -11.19 11.04
C PRO A 580 0.92 -9.89 10.26
N CYS A 581 -0.20 -9.28 9.85
CA CYS A 581 -0.16 -8.09 8.99
C CYS A 581 0.50 -6.89 9.67
N TYR A 582 0.23 -6.70 10.97
CA TYR A 582 0.75 -5.59 11.76
C TYR A 582 2.19 -5.79 12.24
N LEU A 583 2.68 -7.04 12.32
CA LEU A 583 4.11 -7.29 12.56
C LEU A 583 4.91 -7.12 11.27
N GLY A 584 4.46 -7.77 10.20
CA GLY A 584 5.12 -7.78 8.91
C GLY A 584 4.90 -6.53 8.07
N ARG A 585 3.72 -6.38 7.44
CA ARG A 585 3.52 -5.29 6.46
C ARG A 585 3.49 -3.90 7.09
N ALA A 586 3.00 -3.78 8.32
CA ALA A 586 3.00 -2.50 9.00
C ALA A 586 4.39 -2.12 9.54
N ASN A 587 5.16 -3.06 10.10
CA ASN A 587 6.39 -2.74 10.84
C ASN A 587 7.69 -3.34 10.27
N GLY A 588 7.60 -4.13 9.20
CA GLY A 588 8.76 -4.71 8.51
C GLY A 588 9.37 -5.92 9.20
N GLU A 589 8.77 -6.44 10.27
CA GLU A 589 9.33 -7.54 11.04
C GLU A 589 8.85 -8.89 10.48
N TYR A 590 9.81 -9.64 9.92
CA TYR A 590 9.59 -10.97 9.35
C TYR A 590 10.62 -11.99 9.83
N GLU A 591 11.74 -11.53 10.37
CA GLU A 591 12.90 -12.39 10.63
C GLU A 591 12.89 -12.88 12.08
N ALA A 592 12.50 -12.05 13.06
CA ALA A 592 12.45 -12.46 14.46
C ALA A 592 11.57 -13.71 14.70
N PRO A 593 10.32 -13.82 14.20
CA PRO A 593 9.52 -15.04 14.38
C PRO A 593 10.17 -16.27 13.73
N ARG A 594 10.84 -16.09 12.59
CA ARG A 594 11.53 -17.18 11.88
C ARG A 594 12.78 -17.63 12.63
N SER A 595 13.54 -16.70 13.18
CA SER A 595 14.71 -17.00 14.03
C SER A 595 14.32 -17.82 15.25
N VAL A 596 13.26 -17.39 15.95
CA VAL A 596 12.69 -18.13 17.08
C VAL A 596 12.26 -19.53 16.66
N LEU A 597 11.49 -19.65 15.57
CA LEU A 597 11.06 -20.95 15.08
C LEU A 597 12.25 -21.85 14.71
N ASN A 598 13.28 -21.33 14.04
CA ASN A 598 14.46 -22.10 13.63
C ASN A 598 15.27 -22.65 14.80
N ALA A 599 15.20 -22.02 15.98
CA ALA A 599 15.82 -22.54 17.19
C ALA A 599 15.08 -23.77 17.77
N ILE A 600 13.85 -24.03 17.34
CA ILE A 600 13.03 -25.16 17.77
C ILE A 600 13.27 -26.37 16.85
N PRO A 601 13.80 -27.50 17.35
CA PRO A 601 13.99 -28.73 16.56
C PRO A 601 12.66 -29.18 15.95
N SER A 602 12.51 -29.02 14.64
CA SER A 602 11.31 -29.40 13.86
C SER A 602 11.54 -29.13 12.37
N THR A 603 10.67 -29.65 11.50
CA THR A 603 10.71 -29.34 10.06
C THR A 603 9.95 -28.05 9.78
N LYS A 604 10.60 -27.03 9.21
CA LYS A 604 9.93 -25.77 8.84
C LYS A 604 9.45 -25.80 7.39
N THR A 605 8.24 -25.34 7.17
CA THR A 605 7.66 -25.17 5.82
C THR A 605 7.01 -23.81 5.72
N GLU A 606 7.14 -23.17 4.56
CA GLU A 606 6.49 -21.88 4.32
C GLU A 606 5.24 -22.08 3.46
N MET A 607 4.20 -21.29 3.76
CA MET A 607 3.06 -21.15 2.84
C MET A 607 3.51 -20.47 1.54
N LYS A 608 2.81 -20.74 0.44
CA LYS A 608 3.11 -20.15 -0.87
C LYS A 608 3.13 -18.62 -0.82
N ARG A 609 2.17 -18.01 -0.14
CA ARG A 609 2.14 -16.60 0.22
C ARG A 609 2.68 -16.43 1.64
N ASN A 610 3.91 -15.93 1.76
CA ASN A 610 4.58 -15.64 3.02
C ASN A 610 5.25 -14.25 2.97
N LYS A 611 5.79 -13.81 4.11
CA LYS A 611 6.42 -12.50 4.32
C LYS A 611 5.52 -11.38 3.79
N SER A 612 6.08 -10.46 3.02
CA SER A 612 5.33 -9.34 2.41
C SER A 612 4.24 -9.77 1.40
N PHE A 613 4.23 -11.03 0.95
CA PHE A 613 3.17 -11.59 0.10
C PHE A 613 2.07 -12.33 0.89
N GLY A 614 2.21 -12.50 2.21
CA GLY A 614 1.29 -13.24 3.06
C GLY A 614 -0.16 -12.76 2.96
N LEU A 615 -1.11 -13.69 2.90
CA LEU A 615 -2.54 -13.35 2.90
C LEU A 615 -3.00 -13.08 4.35
N CYS A 616 -3.85 -12.06 4.54
CA CYS A 616 -4.44 -11.70 5.83
C CYS A 616 -5.20 -12.88 6.46
N CYS A 617 -5.21 -12.98 7.80
CA CYS A 617 -6.04 -13.94 8.53
C CYS A 617 -7.55 -13.62 8.41
N GLY A 618 -7.91 -12.34 8.25
CA GLY A 618 -9.30 -11.91 8.08
C GLY A 618 -9.86 -11.09 9.23
N ALA A 619 -9.24 -11.06 10.41
CA ALA A 619 -9.83 -10.42 11.61
C ALA A 619 -9.59 -8.91 11.75
N GLY A 620 -8.47 -8.38 11.24
CA GLY A 620 -8.11 -6.97 11.43
C GLY A 620 -9.10 -5.99 10.80
N GLY A 621 -9.08 -4.72 11.20
CA GLY A 621 -10.01 -3.71 10.66
C GLY A 621 -11.45 -3.87 11.16
N GLY A 622 -11.63 -4.46 12.35
CA GLY A 622 -12.90 -4.70 13.01
C GLY A 622 -13.65 -5.96 12.57
N GLN A 623 -13.11 -6.76 11.65
CA GLN A 623 -13.85 -7.90 11.09
C GLN A 623 -14.22 -8.96 12.12
N MET A 624 -13.41 -9.15 13.16
CA MET A 624 -13.68 -10.12 14.23
C MET A 624 -14.96 -9.79 15.03
N PHE A 625 -15.39 -8.53 15.04
CA PHE A 625 -16.49 -8.04 15.88
C PHE A 625 -17.75 -7.74 15.09
N LYS A 626 -17.85 -8.19 13.84
CA LYS A 626 -19.04 -8.03 13.02
C LYS A 626 -19.25 -9.23 12.12
N GLU A 627 -20.45 -9.34 11.57
CA GLU A 627 -20.73 -10.28 10.51
C GLU A 627 -19.90 -9.99 9.25
N ALA A 628 -19.53 -11.05 8.55
CA ALA A 628 -18.78 -10.94 7.32
C ALA A 628 -19.67 -10.52 6.14
N GLU A 629 -19.11 -9.72 5.24
CA GLU A 629 -19.75 -9.31 4.00
C GLU A 629 -19.96 -10.50 3.07
N LYS A 630 -20.95 -10.39 2.19
CA LYS A 630 -21.27 -11.45 1.25
C LYS A 630 -20.09 -11.75 0.34
N GLY A 631 -19.79 -13.03 0.19
CA GLY A 631 -18.74 -13.53 -0.69
C GLY A 631 -18.90 -15.02 -0.91
N THR A 632 -17.99 -15.61 -1.68
CA THR A 632 -17.99 -17.06 -1.91
C THR A 632 -17.33 -17.83 -0.76
N LYS A 633 -16.60 -17.14 0.12
CA LYS A 633 -15.80 -17.75 1.18
C LYS A 633 -15.40 -16.71 2.25
N GLU A 634 -15.05 -17.19 3.44
CA GLU A 634 -14.37 -16.38 4.44
C GLU A 634 -12.86 -16.32 4.25
N VAL A 635 -12.27 -15.19 4.65
CA VAL A 635 -10.83 -14.92 4.47
C VAL A 635 -9.98 -15.91 5.28
N PHE A 636 -10.39 -16.20 6.51
CA PHE A 636 -9.65 -17.13 7.38
C PHE A 636 -9.68 -18.56 6.82
N ILE A 637 -10.77 -18.98 6.16
CA ILE A 637 -10.88 -20.29 5.52
C ILE A 637 -9.89 -20.39 4.36
N GLU A 638 -9.85 -19.37 3.48
CA GLU A 638 -8.89 -19.31 2.36
C GLU A 638 -7.44 -19.35 2.86
N ARG A 639 -7.13 -18.64 3.93
CA ARG A 639 -5.78 -18.64 4.49
C ARG A 639 -5.45 -19.98 5.17
N THR A 640 -6.40 -20.59 5.87
CA THR A 640 -6.18 -21.86 6.57
C THR A 640 -5.98 -23.01 5.59
N GLU A 641 -6.72 -23.04 4.48
CA GLU A 641 -6.46 -24.01 3.40
C GLU A 641 -5.05 -23.91 2.84
N GLU A 642 -4.54 -22.68 2.67
CA GLU A 642 -3.15 -22.47 2.24
C GLU A 642 -2.15 -23.00 3.28
N ALA A 643 -2.43 -22.86 4.56
CA ALA A 643 -1.62 -23.42 5.64
C ALA A 643 -1.64 -24.95 5.61
N LEU A 644 -2.83 -25.55 5.55
CA LEU A 644 -3.03 -27.00 5.50
C LEU A 644 -2.40 -27.64 4.24
N ALA A 645 -2.38 -26.93 3.10
CA ALA A 645 -1.74 -27.39 1.87
C ALA A 645 -0.22 -27.58 2.00
N THR A 646 0.41 -27.01 3.04
CA THR A 646 1.82 -27.29 3.34
C THR A 646 2.04 -28.68 3.94
N GLY A 647 0.98 -29.36 4.40
CA GLY A 647 1.05 -30.63 5.13
C GLY A 647 1.64 -30.50 6.53
N CYS A 648 1.52 -29.32 7.16
CA CYS A 648 2.00 -29.07 8.52
C CYS A 648 1.17 -29.81 9.59
N ASP A 649 1.83 -30.19 10.68
CA ASP A 649 1.19 -30.63 11.92
C ASP A 649 0.83 -29.45 12.82
N ILE A 650 1.58 -28.34 12.69
CA ILE A 650 1.42 -27.14 13.50
C ILE A 650 1.38 -25.90 12.60
N ILE A 651 0.38 -25.06 12.83
CA ILE A 651 0.35 -23.67 12.36
C ILE A 651 0.83 -22.80 13.51
N ALA A 652 1.97 -22.13 13.31
CA ALA A 652 2.52 -21.17 14.26
C ALA A 652 1.97 -19.77 13.97
N THR A 653 1.50 -19.08 15.00
CA THR A 653 1.07 -17.68 14.97
C THR A 653 1.89 -16.82 15.94
N ALA A 654 1.74 -15.50 15.84
CA ALA A 654 2.36 -14.54 16.74
C ALA A 654 1.44 -13.31 16.91
N CYS A 655 0.14 -13.56 17.03
CA CYS A 655 -0.92 -12.54 17.07
C CYS A 655 -2.23 -13.16 17.55
N PRO A 656 -2.96 -12.53 18.50
CA PRO A 656 -4.21 -13.07 19.04
C PRO A 656 -5.28 -13.26 17.97
N PHE A 657 -5.52 -12.23 17.16
CA PHE A 657 -6.52 -12.30 16.10
C PHE A 657 -6.18 -13.34 15.04
N CYS A 658 -4.91 -13.50 14.70
CA CYS A 658 -4.49 -14.55 13.78
C CYS A 658 -4.70 -15.94 14.39
N MET A 659 -4.44 -16.09 15.68
CA MET A 659 -4.65 -17.33 16.41
C MET A 659 -6.13 -17.74 16.41
N THR A 660 -7.05 -16.83 16.71
CA THR A 660 -8.49 -17.12 16.66
C THR A 660 -8.91 -17.57 15.25
N MET A 661 -8.56 -16.78 14.23
CA MET A 661 -8.93 -17.06 12.83
C MET A 661 -8.38 -18.39 12.31
N MET A 662 -7.13 -18.74 12.65
CA MET A 662 -6.54 -20.03 12.25
C MET A 662 -7.18 -21.20 13.00
N THR A 663 -7.47 -21.02 14.29
CA THR A 663 -8.14 -22.06 15.10
C THR A 663 -9.52 -22.37 14.54
N ASP A 664 -10.29 -21.33 14.21
CA ASP A 664 -11.63 -21.49 13.62
C ASP A 664 -11.56 -22.08 12.21
N GLY A 665 -10.55 -21.70 11.42
CA GLY A 665 -10.31 -22.29 10.11
C GLY A 665 -9.97 -23.78 10.18
N ILE A 666 -9.18 -24.22 11.17
CA ILE A 666 -8.84 -25.62 11.40
C ILE A 666 -10.10 -26.41 11.76
N LYS A 667 -10.90 -25.90 12.70
CA LYS A 667 -12.18 -26.50 13.11
C LYS A 667 -13.16 -26.61 11.94
N TYR A 668 -13.28 -25.54 11.14
CA TYR A 668 -14.13 -25.53 9.95
C TYR A 668 -13.72 -26.61 8.92
N LYS A 669 -12.43 -26.99 8.90
CA LYS A 669 -11.91 -28.04 8.04
C LYS A 669 -11.92 -29.44 8.68
N ASN A 670 -12.45 -29.58 9.89
CA ASN A 670 -12.43 -30.82 10.67
C ASN A 670 -10.99 -31.39 10.76
N LYS A 671 -10.03 -30.53 11.12
CA LYS A 671 -8.60 -30.86 11.20
C LYS A 671 -8.01 -30.70 12.60
N GLU A 672 -8.80 -30.34 13.59
CA GLU A 672 -8.41 -30.05 14.97
C GLU A 672 -7.76 -31.22 15.71
N GLU A 673 -8.03 -32.46 15.30
CA GLU A 673 -7.36 -33.66 15.83
C GLU A 673 -5.93 -33.79 15.28
N SER A 674 -5.74 -33.45 14.00
CA SER A 674 -4.48 -33.66 13.26
C SER A 674 -3.54 -32.45 13.23
N VAL A 675 -4.08 -31.23 13.28
CA VAL A 675 -3.33 -29.99 13.13
C VAL A 675 -3.61 -29.09 14.32
N LYS A 676 -2.54 -28.63 14.98
CA LYS A 676 -2.63 -27.70 16.12
C LYS A 676 -2.24 -26.29 15.70
N ASN A 677 -2.77 -25.31 16.42
CA ASN A 677 -2.42 -23.91 16.27
C ASN A 677 -1.78 -23.43 17.58
N TYR A 678 -0.52 -23.01 17.52
CA TYR A 678 0.26 -22.55 18.67
C TYR A 678 0.89 -21.20 18.40
N ASP A 679 1.01 -20.39 19.45
CA ASP A 679 1.85 -19.20 19.41
C ASP A 679 3.33 -19.60 19.45
N ILE A 680 4.20 -18.77 18.89
CA ILE A 680 5.64 -18.98 19.00
C ILE A 680 6.12 -19.01 20.46
N ALA A 681 5.49 -18.24 21.38
CA ALA A 681 5.81 -18.26 22.80
C ALA A 681 5.45 -19.62 23.44
N GLU A 682 4.32 -20.22 23.06
CA GLU A 682 3.95 -21.56 23.53
C GLU A 682 4.93 -22.62 23.04
N LEU A 683 5.33 -22.55 21.76
CA LEU A 683 6.30 -23.50 21.19
C LEU A 683 7.67 -23.40 21.89
N VAL A 684 8.11 -22.18 22.22
CA VAL A 684 9.35 -21.98 23.00
C VAL A 684 9.18 -22.52 24.42
N SER A 685 8.07 -22.20 25.09
CA SER A 685 7.78 -22.67 26.45
C SER A 685 7.78 -24.21 26.55
N MET A 686 7.12 -24.88 25.60
CA MET A 686 7.13 -26.35 25.49
C MET A 686 8.54 -26.90 25.29
N GLY A 687 9.34 -26.27 24.43
CA GLY A 687 10.72 -26.67 24.21
C GLY A 687 11.67 -26.36 25.37
N MET A 688 11.27 -25.50 26.31
CA MET A 688 11.99 -25.27 27.57
C MET A 688 11.51 -26.19 28.70
N GLY A 689 10.47 -27.01 28.48
CA GLY A 689 9.86 -27.83 29.52
C GLY A 689 9.06 -27.04 30.56
N LEU A 690 8.55 -25.85 30.19
CA LEU A 690 7.75 -24.96 31.06
C LEU A 690 6.23 -25.09 30.83
N GLY A 691 5.82 -25.99 29.92
CA GLY A 691 4.45 -26.13 29.42
C GLY A 691 3.53 -27.04 30.22
#